data_AF-A0A260ZDJ7-F1
#
_entry.id   AF-A0A260ZDJ7-F1
#
_cell.length_a   1.000
_cell.length_b   1.000
_cell.length_c   1.000
_cell.angle_alpha   90.00
_cell.angle_beta   90.00
_cell.angle_gamma   90.00
#
_symmetry.space_group_name_H-M   'P 1'
#
loop_
_entity.id
_entity.type
_entity.pdbx_description
1 polymer ?
#
loop_
_entity_poly.entity_id
_entity_poly.type
_entity_poly.pdbx_seq_one_letter_code
_entity_poly.pdbx_strand_id
1 'polypeptide(L)'
;MLLWNNLLSVLNALVYSVENLEGFENGLLDDASIINTTIVGDSRVHQHNQGTEDNSIVTAIDYGNASSCPKAAKYGTGPPESCTEPTDPNNMPPSELESWFTQEMFEDLFPFANLGWGPSSCWPYSYAAFRIASRYFPEFGTSINVTNTVYTADENKKRDLAAFFAHAVQETGENNIALYDTLADQDASNCFYRGGFYNWFEGGPTSSFLDPKTPGYTPADGASCASAGQYCSASDQITYFYPCSNATVDNSAAPYKGCYFGRGAIQISYNYNYGQFQDWLRSVNINVDLLNEPNLVMTKMDPPLAVLASLWFYMTPQPPKPAMHDIVMGNWNSGAKNKAAGYDGPIFGPTSLIINNECSGEDPTNPGGPGESRRIKAFKWFCGYFDAPTGPEQTLSCKNMPVPLDQIFYNLSYQPDWSSTWKEVPCTCAPASYGGLIFYYDPEYYPASFVAQNAYNRIKCIASIYANPSIMSWSPIGRPIRVGVFEFQPDAFNCFRDLPQKPCAKPGSEMEIISMVMKILDWQWEVIDTEKEFDVTRDFGHLQPDGNFSGIMGLLAKDKIDMCGLSLAISQDRMGFAHFTFPTRYYQQVYIIRNPPENDFRNFVFAPFTTQMWLLLLASAMGVSTMRFICALYFDSRIGSKLSIYTSSLLETFGFMVNQGAQSSNGIPIMFLQGSLIASIMVITQYYQTFMNSLLTAPPSSHIPFYHQNELIELLLKKQTYLTYYLNVSLEATTDENEVNLKRAMEHNPLVIRDTEEELDAEMHKGGVFYSTDDVELLPAVVSVWEKEKGLIAIRDTTSIRSLTGILPGIPTIMSGPGYGTKKQAEDVTVQVKKIKLSMKTHLEQLFLIWMVGCAIAVLVFVIEKVFYRVKYLRRQKADRANQ
;
A
#
# COMPACT_ATOMS: atom_id res chain seq x y z
N MET A 1 0.10 -49.67 55.11
CA MET A 1 0.60 -48.31 54.80
C MET A 1 1.90 -48.31 53.99
N LEU A 2 2.92 -49.13 54.28
CA LEU A 2 4.14 -49.22 53.46
C LEU A 2 3.99 -49.91 52.08
N LEU A 3 3.00 -50.81 51.88
CA LEU A 3 2.70 -51.41 50.57
C LEU A 3 1.86 -50.51 49.65
N TRP A 4 1.12 -49.55 50.21
CA TRP A 4 0.35 -48.57 49.44
C TRP A 4 1.21 -47.39 48.97
N ASN A 5 2.27 -47.03 49.71
CA ASN A 5 3.26 -46.04 49.28
C ASN A 5 4.20 -46.57 48.18
N ASN A 6 4.45 -47.89 48.11
CA ASN A 6 5.28 -48.49 47.05
C ASN A 6 4.50 -48.73 45.74
N LEU A 7 3.18 -48.83 45.76
CA LEU A 7 2.39 -48.90 44.52
C LEU A 7 2.21 -47.51 43.88
N LEU A 8 2.10 -46.46 44.70
CA LEU A 8 2.10 -45.06 44.23
C LEU A 8 3.48 -44.63 43.70
N SER A 9 4.60 -45.15 44.22
CA SER A 9 5.92 -44.82 43.68
C SER A 9 6.20 -45.50 42.33
N VAL A 10 5.67 -46.70 42.09
CA VAL A 10 5.78 -47.40 40.79
C VAL A 10 4.86 -46.79 39.72
N LEU A 11 3.66 -46.32 40.10
CA LEU A 11 2.76 -45.59 39.18
C LEU A 11 3.27 -44.18 38.88
N ASN A 12 3.87 -43.48 39.85
CA ASN A 12 4.55 -42.20 39.60
C ASN A 12 5.82 -42.38 38.75
N ALA A 13 6.53 -43.50 38.84
CA ALA A 13 7.69 -43.80 38.00
C ALA A 13 7.35 -44.17 36.54
N LEU A 14 6.12 -44.64 36.26
CA LEU A 14 5.62 -44.88 34.90
C LEU A 14 5.06 -43.60 34.25
N VAL A 15 4.46 -42.69 35.03
CA VAL A 15 3.99 -41.38 34.54
C VAL A 15 5.18 -40.44 34.28
N TYR A 16 6.25 -40.48 35.10
CA TYR A 16 7.49 -39.74 34.83
C TYR A 16 8.31 -40.26 33.62
N SER A 17 7.97 -41.44 33.08
CA SER A 17 8.65 -42.04 31.92
C SER A 17 7.93 -41.77 30.58
N VAL A 18 6.75 -41.16 30.59
CA VAL A 18 6.01 -40.76 29.37
C VAL A 18 6.05 -39.23 29.17
N GLU A 19 6.27 -38.45 30.24
CA GLU A 19 6.45 -36.99 30.16
C GLU A 19 7.91 -36.53 29.93
N ASN A 20 8.86 -37.45 29.71
CA ASN A 20 10.28 -37.16 29.44
C ASN A 20 10.73 -37.55 28.02
N LEU A 21 9.83 -37.52 27.03
CA LEU A 21 10.15 -37.81 25.63
C LEU A 21 9.87 -36.68 24.61
N GLU A 22 9.44 -35.49 25.03
CA GLU A 22 9.44 -34.30 24.16
C GLU A 22 9.84 -33.05 24.96
N GLY A 23 11.15 -32.84 25.12
CA GLY A 23 11.72 -31.74 25.90
C GLY A 23 13.25 -31.71 25.97
N PHE A 24 13.94 -31.90 24.84
CA PHE A 24 15.36 -31.61 24.57
C PHE A 24 15.41 -31.37 23.05
N GLU A 25 15.72 -30.20 22.50
CA GLU A 25 16.97 -29.45 22.60
C GLU A 25 16.74 -27.93 22.63
N ASN A 26 17.48 -27.25 23.51
CA ASN A 26 17.81 -25.84 23.39
C ASN A 26 19.33 -25.74 23.32
N GLY A 27 19.81 -25.01 22.31
CA GLY A 27 20.97 -24.12 22.41
C GLY A 27 22.35 -24.72 22.21
N LEU A 28 23.00 -24.33 21.11
CA LEU A 28 24.35 -23.80 21.17
C LEU A 28 24.41 -22.52 20.32
N LEU A 29 24.65 -21.41 21.04
CA LEU A 29 25.12 -20.14 20.51
C LEU A 29 26.63 -20.22 20.26
N ASP A 30 27.08 -19.27 19.43
CA ASP A 30 28.45 -18.80 19.21
C ASP A 30 29.34 -19.65 18.28
N ASP A 31 29.53 -19.13 17.07
CA ASP A 31 30.84 -18.56 16.75
C ASP A 31 30.78 -17.61 15.55
N ALA A 32 31.11 -16.35 15.82
CA ALA A 32 31.63 -15.43 14.83
C ALA A 32 33.16 -15.53 14.84
N SER A 33 33.77 -16.06 13.78
CA SER A 33 34.98 -15.46 13.17
C SER A 33 35.47 -16.24 11.95
N ILE A 34 35.68 -15.49 10.86
CA ILE A 34 36.86 -15.50 9.98
C ILE A 34 37.42 -16.89 9.59
N ILE A 35 37.19 -17.34 8.35
CA ILE A 35 38.24 -17.99 7.54
C ILE A 35 38.11 -17.58 6.06
N ASN A 36 39.12 -16.83 5.62
CA ASN A 36 39.62 -16.77 4.24
C ASN A 36 39.58 -18.13 3.54
N THR A 37 39.08 -18.19 2.30
CA THR A 37 39.70 -19.11 1.33
C THR A 37 39.76 -18.46 -0.04
N THR A 38 40.92 -17.90 -0.31
CA THR A 38 41.40 -17.49 -1.62
C THR A 38 41.72 -18.75 -2.45
N ILE A 39 41.22 -18.76 -3.70
CA ILE A 39 41.85 -19.26 -4.94
C ILE A 39 42.25 -20.74 -5.01
N VAL A 40 41.56 -21.50 -5.87
CA VAL A 40 42.06 -22.17 -7.11
C VAL A 40 40.78 -22.49 -7.92
N GLY A 41 40.47 -21.89 -9.07
CA GLY A 41 41.21 -22.01 -10.31
C GLY A 41 40.78 -23.28 -11.07
N ASP A 42 39.62 -23.28 -11.75
CA ASP A 42 39.50 -24.10 -12.95
C ASP A 42 38.47 -23.54 -13.95
N SER A 43 38.94 -23.45 -15.19
CA SER A 43 38.33 -22.84 -16.34
C SER A 43 37.43 -23.86 -17.03
N ARG A 44 36.13 -23.59 -17.16
CA ARG A 44 35.32 -24.20 -18.23
C ARG A 44 34.43 -23.17 -18.90
N VAL A 45 35.05 -22.62 -19.93
CA VAL A 45 34.47 -22.08 -21.15
C VAL A 45 33.24 -22.92 -21.56
N HIS A 46 32.05 -22.31 -21.46
CA HIS A 46 30.96 -22.61 -22.38
C HIS A 46 30.80 -21.42 -23.31
N GLN A 47 31.48 -21.53 -24.45
CA GLN A 47 31.13 -20.81 -25.67
C GLN A 47 29.65 -21.04 -25.97
N HIS A 48 28.88 -19.96 -26.03
CA HIS A 48 27.82 -19.89 -27.03
C HIS A 48 27.70 -18.47 -27.58
N ASN A 49 28.09 -18.40 -28.85
CA ASN A 49 27.67 -17.49 -29.90
C ASN A 49 27.92 -15.99 -29.68
N GLN A 50 29.08 -15.58 -30.20
CA GLN A 50 29.25 -14.33 -30.92
C GLN A 50 28.09 -14.16 -31.93
N GLY A 51 27.06 -13.43 -31.54
CA GLY A 51 26.27 -12.61 -32.44
C GLY A 51 26.92 -11.23 -32.43
N THR A 52 27.62 -10.91 -33.50
CA THR A 52 28.04 -9.53 -33.81
C THR A 52 26.79 -8.69 -34.00
N GLU A 53 26.31 -8.04 -32.96
CA GLU A 53 25.46 -6.85 -33.11
C GLU A 53 26.39 -5.64 -33.25
N ASP A 54 26.36 -5.11 -34.46
CA ASP A 54 26.93 -3.86 -34.96
C ASP A 54 27.31 -2.85 -33.86
N ASN A 55 28.59 -2.86 -33.46
CA ASN A 55 29.22 -1.64 -33.01
C ASN A 55 29.17 -0.70 -34.21
N SER A 56 28.27 0.28 -34.19
CA SER A 56 28.12 1.29 -35.22
C SER A 56 29.50 1.87 -35.54
N ILE A 57 30.06 1.40 -36.66
CA ILE A 57 31.28 1.92 -37.25
C ILE A 57 30.99 3.39 -37.50
N VAL A 58 31.67 4.27 -36.77
CA VAL A 58 31.74 5.69 -37.09
C VAL A 58 32.42 5.75 -38.46
N THR A 59 31.63 5.72 -39.53
CA THR A 59 32.07 6.19 -40.84
C THR A 59 32.61 7.59 -40.62
N ALA A 60 33.84 7.88 -41.04
CA ALA A 60 34.46 9.19 -40.87
C ALA A 60 33.56 10.26 -41.51
N ILE A 61 32.74 10.91 -40.69
CA ILE A 61 31.90 12.04 -41.08
C ILE A 61 32.87 13.22 -41.20
N ASP A 62 32.98 13.80 -42.39
CA ASP A 62 33.60 15.11 -42.55
C ASP A 62 32.66 16.16 -41.95
N TYR A 63 33.08 16.78 -40.85
CA TYR A 63 32.33 17.82 -40.16
C TYR A 63 32.54 19.21 -40.76
N GLY A 64 33.49 19.35 -41.70
CA GLY A 64 33.87 20.62 -42.31
C GLY A 64 34.27 21.69 -41.29
N ASN A 65 34.38 22.93 -41.76
CA ASN A 65 34.68 24.10 -40.94
C ASN A 65 33.53 25.10 -41.02
N ALA A 66 33.35 25.95 -40.02
CA ALA A 66 32.38 27.04 -40.02
C ALA A 66 32.41 27.90 -41.30
N SER A 67 33.59 28.06 -41.91
CA SER A 67 33.77 28.85 -43.14
C SER A 67 33.09 28.25 -44.38
N SER A 68 32.76 26.95 -44.39
CA SER A 68 32.05 26.33 -45.51
C SER A 68 30.54 26.56 -45.45
N CYS A 69 30.02 27.04 -44.33
CA CYS A 69 28.60 27.26 -44.15
C CYS A 69 28.13 28.59 -44.77
N PRO A 70 26.91 28.63 -45.33
CA PRO A 70 26.28 29.87 -45.75
C PRO A 70 26.24 30.87 -44.59
N LYS A 71 26.39 32.16 -44.90
CA LYS A 71 26.30 33.21 -43.87
C LYS A 71 24.87 33.28 -43.34
N ALA A 72 24.73 33.22 -42.02
CA ALA A 72 23.45 33.43 -41.35
C ALA A 72 22.93 34.86 -41.56
N ALA A 73 21.60 35.02 -41.45
CA ALA A 73 20.98 36.32 -41.44
C ALA A 73 21.45 37.13 -40.22
N LYS A 74 21.71 38.42 -40.40
CA LYS A 74 22.13 39.31 -39.32
C LYS A 74 20.99 40.22 -38.91
N TYR A 75 20.68 40.24 -37.61
CA TYR A 75 19.65 41.12 -37.06
C TYR A 75 20.27 42.19 -36.16
N GLY A 76 19.65 43.37 -36.13
CA GLY A 76 20.17 44.52 -35.39
C GLY A 76 21.40 45.20 -36.01
N THR A 77 22.06 46.04 -35.22
CA THR A 77 23.20 46.88 -35.65
C THR A 77 24.57 46.24 -35.41
N GLY A 78 24.62 45.03 -34.85
CA GLY A 78 25.85 44.36 -34.46
C GLY A 78 26.40 44.81 -33.10
N PRO A 79 27.53 44.24 -32.66
CA PRO A 79 28.11 44.54 -31.36
C PRO A 79 28.55 46.02 -31.28
N PRO A 80 28.37 46.67 -30.12
CA PRO A 80 28.79 48.06 -29.95
C PRO A 80 30.32 48.19 -30.01
N GLU A 81 30.83 49.36 -30.38
CA GLU A 81 32.28 49.64 -30.44
C GLU A 81 32.97 49.56 -29.07
N SER A 82 32.22 49.79 -27.98
CA SER A 82 32.70 49.71 -26.60
C SER A 82 31.62 49.07 -25.71
N CYS A 83 32.04 48.16 -24.84
CA CYS A 83 31.17 47.33 -24.01
C CYS A 83 31.86 46.87 -22.73
N THR A 84 31.09 46.33 -21.80
CA THR A 84 31.63 45.63 -20.63
C THR A 84 32.00 44.21 -21.03
N GLU A 85 33.29 43.88 -20.97
CA GLU A 85 33.75 42.52 -21.24
C GLU A 85 33.37 41.54 -20.11
N PRO A 86 33.32 40.22 -20.38
CA PRO A 86 32.99 39.22 -19.39
C PRO A 86 34.08 39.15 -18.32
N THR A 87 33.70 39.27 -17.04
CA THR A 87 34.63 39.20 -15.90
C THR A 87 34.11 38.29 -14.80
N ASP A 88 34.99 37.78 -13.95
CA ASP A 88 34.62 36.93 -12.81
C ASP A 88 34.86 37.68 -11.50
N PRO A 89 33.82 38.16 -10.81
CA PRO A 89 33.99 38.93 -9.57
C PRO A 89 34.55 38.09 -8.42
N ASN A 90 34.39 36.77 -8.45
CA ASN A 90 34.88 35.88 -7.40
C ASN A 90 36.25 35.27 -7.69
N ASN A 91 36.81 35.49 -8.89
CA ASN A 91 38.07 34.90 -9.34
C ASN A 91 38.12 33.38 -9.11
N MET A 92 37.08 32.67 -9.55
CA MET A 92 36.98 31.22 -9.45
C MET A 92 38.15 30.55 -10.17
N PRO A 93 38.65 29.41 -9.65
CA PRO A 93 39.73 28.68 -10.29
C PRO A 93 39.31 28.17 -11.68
N PRO A 94 40.28 28.00 -12.61
CA PRO A 94 39.98 27.42 -13.91
C PRO A 94 39.36 26.02 -13.80
N SER A 95 38.34 25.74 -14.63
CA SER A 95 37.76 24.40 -14.74
C SER A 95 38.66 23.49 -15.60
N GLU A 96 38.62 22.18 -15.38
CA GLU A 96 39.33 21.20 -16.23
C GLU A 96 38.84 21.26 -17.69
N LEU A 97 37.60 21.70 -17.92
CA LEU A 97 37.07 21.96 -19.26
C LEU A 97 37.99 22.87 -20.10
N GLU A 98 38.63 23.86 -19.47
CA GLU A 98 39.53 24.82 -20.13
C GLU A 98 40.81 24.16 -20.68
N SER A 99 41.13 22.94 -20.25
CA SER A 99 42.32 22.22 -20.72
C SER A 99 42.16 21.62 -22.12
N TRP A 100 40.92 21.41 -22.57
CA TRP A 100 40.64 20.69 -23.82
C TRP A 100 39.64 21.39 -24.73
N PHE A 101 38.67 22.14 -24.18
CA PHE A 101 37.71 22.89 -24.99
C PHE A 101 38.24 24.30 -25.25
N THR A 102 38.67 24.57 -26.47
CA THR A 102 39.38 25.81 -26.83
C THR A 102 38.45 26.89 -27.41
N GLN A 103 38.95 28.12 -27.46
CA GLN A 103 38.25 29.23 -28.13
C GLN A 103 37.99 28.94 -29.61
N GLU A 104 38.96 28.34 -30.31
CA GLU A 104 38.85 27.98 -31.73
C GLU A 104 37.71 26.98 -31.95
N MET A 105 37.58 25.98 -31.08
CA MET A 105 36.46 25.03 -31.14
C MET A 105 35.13 25.72 -30.90
N PHE A 106 35.03 26.62 -29.91
CA PHE A 106 33.80 27.36 -29.65
C PHE A 106 33.40 28.23 -30.85
N GLU A 107 34.35 28.93 -31.47
CA GLU A 107 34.10 29.79 -32.63
C GLU A 107 33.75 29.00 -33.89
N ASP A 108 34.30 27.78 -34.07
CA ASP A 108 33.89 26.87 -35.15
C ASP A 108 32.51 26.26 -34.92
N LEU A 109 32.15 25.96 -33.67
CA LEU A 109 30.85 25.36 -33.33
C LEU A 109 29.71 26.37 -33.34
N PHE A 110 29.98 27.65 -33.02
CA PHE A 110 28.93 28.67 -32.88
C PHE A 110 29.20 29.94 -33.71
N PRO A 111 29.51 29.83 -35.01
CA PRO A 111 29.85 30.98 -35.86
C PRO A 111 28.67 31.94 -36.06
N PHE A 112 27.44 31.49 -35.81
CA PHE A 112 26.21 32.25 -36.01
C PHE A 112 25.60 32.77 -34.70
N ALA A 113 26.29 32.60 -33.57
CA ALA A 113 25.79 33.06 -32.27
C ALA A 113 25.40 34.55 -32.29
N ASN A 114 24.52 34.94 -31.36
CA ASN A 114 24.07 36.32 -31.21
C ASN A 114 23.46 36.91 -32.50
N LEU A 115 22.38 36.29 -32.98
CA LEU A 115 21.60 36.73 -34.14
C LEU A 115 22.43 36.88 -35.43
N GLY A 116 23.36 35.94 -35.66
CA GLY A 116 24.13 35.80 -36.89
C GLY A 116 25.40 36.64 -36.99
N TRP A 117 25.77 37.38 -35.94
CA TRP A 117 27.03 38.14 -35.93
C TRP A 117 28.23 37.34 -35.45
N GLY A 118 27.99 36.24 -34.76
CA GLY A 118 29.01 35.36 -34.18
C GLY A 118 29.37 35.72 -32.73
N PRO A 119 30.33 34.98 -32.16
CA PRO A 119 30.82 35.22 -30.80
C PRO A 119 31.51 36.58 -30.67
N SER A 120 31.17 37.34 -29.63
CA SER A 120 31.82 38.62 -29.33
C SER A 120 31.90 38.82 -27.82
N SER A 121 33.03 39.30 -27.29
CA SER A 121 33.18 39.60 -25.85
C SER A 121 32.15 40.61 -25.34
N CYS A 122 31.60 41.45 -26.22
CA CYS A 122 30.55 42.41 -25.89
C CYS A 122 29.19 41.80 -25.64
N TRP A 123 28.99 40.52 -25.98
CA TRP A 123 27.69 39.89 -25.97
C TRP A 123 27.65 38.61 -25.14
N PRO A 124 26.44 38.17 -24.75
CA PRO A 124 26.27 37.14 -23.74
C PRO A 124 26.81 35.77 -24.16
N TYR A 125 26.83 35.50 -25.47
CA TYR A 125 27.37 34.27 -26.02
C TYR A 125 28.75 34.51 -26.64
N SER A 126 29.78 34.24 -25.84
CA SER A 126 31.18 34.24 -26.25
C SER A 126 31.93 33.16 -25.50
N TYR A 127 33.09 32.74 -26.04
CA TYR A 127 33.94 31.77 -25.34
C TYR A 127 34.36 32.27 -23.96
N ALA A 128 34.70 33.56 -23.82
CA ALA A 128 35.03 34.15 -22.54
C ALA A 128 33.87 34.07 -21.54
N ALA A 129 32.64 34.33 -21.99
CA ALA A 129 31.46 34.22 -21.15
C ALA A 129 31.19 32.77 -20.71
N PHE A 130 31.27 31.84 -21.67
CA PHE A 130 31.07 30.40 -21.43
C PHE A 130 32.11 29.83 -20.45
N ARG A 131 33.38 30.16 -20.68
CA ARG A 131 34.51 29.78 -19.83
C ARG A 131 34.31 30.24 -18.40
N ILE A 132 34.00 31.52 -18.17
CA ILE A 132 33.78 32.05 -16.82
C ILE A 132 32.60 31.34 -16.15
N ALA A 133 31.49 31.15 -16.87
CA ALA A 133 30.33 30.47 -16.32
C ALA A 133 30.64 29.01 -15.90
N SER A 134 31.44 28.29 -16.69
CA SER A 134 31.84 26.91 -16.38
C SER A 134 32.65 26.76 -15.08
N ARG A 135 33.37 27.80 -14.63
CA ARG A 135 34.16 27.76 -13.39
C ARG A 135 33.31 27.66 -12.13
N TYR A 136 32.04 28.07 -12.21
CA TYR A 136 31.08 27.93 -11.11
C TYR A 136 30.50 26.51 -11.01
N PHE A 137 30.73 25.67 -12.03
CA PHE A 137 30.30 24.28 -12.10
C PHE A 137 31.51 23.40 -12.45
N PRO A 138 32.45 23.18 -11.52
CA PRO A 138 33.72 22.51 -11.81
C PRO A 138 33.58 21.05 -12.26
N GLU A 139 32.41 20.42 -12.05
CA GLU A 139 32.11 19.06 -12.51
C GLU A 139 31.68 19.03 -13.99
N PHE A 140 31.17 20.14 -14.53
CA PHE A 140 30.65 20.24 -15.89
C PHE A 140 31.75 20.09 -16.94
N GLY A 141 31.55 19.17 -17.88
CA GLY A 141 32.51 18.90 -18.95
C GLY A 141 33.85 18.36 -18.42
N THR A 142 33.80 17.62 -17.31
CA THR A 142 34.95 16.97 -16.65
C THR A 142 34.67 15.50 -16.34
N SER A 143 35.60 14.82 -15.66
CA SER A 143 35.38 13.47 -15.12
C SER A 143 35.44 13.43 -13.59
N ILE A 144 35.28 14.58 -12.95
CA ILE A 144 35.25 14.69 -11.48
C ILE A 144 33.96 14.05 -10.97
N ASN A 145 34.06 13.24 -9.92
CA ASN A 145 32.92 12.56 -9.28
C ASN A 145 32.10 11.63 -10.20
N VAL A 146 32.72 11.14 -11.28
CA VAL A 146 32.11 10.16 -12.18
C VAL A 146 32.53 8.76 -11.77
N THR A 147 31.57 7.90 -11.48
CA THR A 147 31.84 6.52 -11.03
C THR A 147 31.47 5.44 -12.05
N ASN A 148 30.81 5.82 -13.15
CA ASN A 148 30.45 4.89 -14.20
C ASN A 148 31.70 4.36 -14.92
N THR A 149 31.62 3.12 -15.41
CA THR A 149 32.69 2.44 -16.17
C THR A 149 32.30 2.18 -17.63
N VAL A 150 31.15 2.72 -18.06
CA VAL A 150 30.59 2.48 -19.40
C VAL A 150 31.40 3.23 -20.46
N TYR A 151 31.79 4.46 -20.16
CA TYR A 151 32.64 5.27 -21.03
C TYR A 151 33.91 5.69 -20.29
N THR A 152 34.97 5.96 -21.06
CA THR A 152 36.21 6.53 -20.52
C THR A 152 35.98 7.95 -19.99
N ALA A 153 36.92 8.43 -19.17
CA ALA A 153 36.90 9.80 -18.67
C ALA A 153 36.81 10.84 -19.81
N ASP A 154 37.62 10.67 -20.86
CA ASP A 154 37.64 11.57 -22.01
C ASP A 154 36.31 11.56 -22.78
N GLU A 155 35.69 10.40 -22.96
CA GLU A 155 34.37 10.28 -23.59
C GLU A 155 33.27 10.92 -22.73
N ASN A 156 33.25 10.67 -21.42
CA ASN A 156 32.23 11.23 -20.51
C ASN A 156 32.24 12.76 -20.52
N LYS A 157 33.41 13.39 -20.38
CA LYS A 157 33.51 14.87 -20.35
C LYS A 157 33.07 15.51 -21.67
N LYS A 158 33.32 14.85 -22.80
CA LYS A 158 32.91 15.30 -24.14
C LYS A 158 31.41 15.11 -24.35
N ARG A 159 30.84 13.98 -23.90
CA ARG A 159 29.39 13.70 -23.93
C ARG A 159 28.60 14.70 -23.10
N ASP A 160 29.10 15.08 -21.93
CA ASP A 160 28.45 16.08 -21.07
C ASP A 160 28.34 17.44 -21.77
N LEU A 161 29.45 17.90 -22.37
CA LEU A 161 29.47 19.14 -23.16
C LEU A 161 28.55 19.04 -24.39
N ALA A 162 28.57 17.92 -25.09
CA ALA A 162 27.73 17.65 -26.24
C ALA A 162 26.23 17.69 -25.88
N ALA A 163 25.85 17.14 -24.73
CA ALA A 163 24.46 17.15 -24.27
C ALA A 163 23.98 18.58 -23.99
N PHE A 164 24.78 19.38 -23.26
CA PHE A 164 24.45 20.79 -23.03
C PHE A 164 24.25 21.56 -24.34
N PHE A 165 25.16 21.40 -25.31
CA PHE A 165 25.05 22.07 -26.61
C PHE A 165 23.87 21.56 -27.44
N ALA A 166 23.54 20.28 -27.38
CA ALA A 166 22.37 19.73 -28.05
C ALA A 166 21.07 20.38 -27.58
N HIS A 167 20.95 20.60 -26.27
CA HIS A 167 19.82 21.35 -25.72
C HIS A 167 19.87 22.83 -26.12
N ALA A 168 21.03 23.48 -26.03
CA ALA A 168 21.18 24.89 -26.41
C ALA A 168 20.82 25.16 -27.89
N VAL A 169 21.17 24.27 -28.81
CA VAL A 169 20.79 24.37 -30.23
C VAL A 169 19.28 24.27 -30.40
N GLN A 170 18.61 23.36 -29.68
CA GLN A 170 17.16 23.26 -29.79
C GLN A 170 16.45 24.49 -29.20
N GLU A 171 16.92 25.00 -28.05
CA GLU A 171 16.29 26.13 -27.37
C GLU A 171 16.56 27.48 -28.05
N THR A 172 17.79 27.70 -28.51
CA THR A 172 18.24 29.01 -28.97
C THR A 172 18.89 29.00 -30.34
N GLY A 173 18.82 27.90 -31.08
CA GLY A 173 19.47 27.79 -32.38
C GLY A 173 18.77 28.58 -33.49
N GLU A 174 19.52 28.90 -34.56
CA GLU A 174 19.00 29.49 -35.80
C GLU A 174 17.89 28.61 -36.40
N ASN A 175 18.03 27.28 -36.28
CA ASN A 175 17.08 26.29 -36.79
C ASN A 175 16.74 26.48 -38.29
N ASN A 176 17.73 26.84 -39.10
CA ASN A 176 17.56 27.18 -40.51
C ASN A 176 17.32 25.94 -41.39
N ILE A 177 16.06 25.59 -41.59
CA ILE A 177 15.65 24.41 -42.39
C ILE A 177 16.03 24.56 -43.87
N ALA A 178 16.11 25.78 -44.40
CA ALA A 178 16.42 26.03 -45.82
C ALA A 178 17.83 25.57 -46.24
N LEU A 179 18.71 25.28 -45.27
CA LEU A 179 20.00 24.63 -45.54
C LEU A 179 19.82 23.28 -46.24
N TYR A 180 18.78 22.52 -45.89
CA TYR A 180 18.49 21.20 -46.49
C TYR A 180 17.88 21.29 -47.89
N ASP A 181 17.39 22.46 -48.31
CA ASP A 181 16.92 22.71 -49.67
C ASP A 181 18.08 23.05 -50.63
N THR A 182 19.22 23.50 -50.07
CA THR A 182 20.31 24.12 -50.84
C THR A 182 21.62 23.34 -50.78
N LEU A 183 21.87 22.60 -49.70
CA LEU A 183 23.08 21.82 -49.48
C LEU A 183 22.76 20.31 -49.48
N ALA A 184 23.79 19.48 -49.64
CA ALA A 184 23.67 18.06 -49.39
C ALA A 184 23.36 17.81 -47.91
N ASP A 185 22.65 16.72 -47.60
CA ASP A 185 22.10 16.46 -46.25
C ASP A 185 23.14 16.53 -45.12
N GLN A 186 24.36 16.03 -45.36
CA GLN A 186 25.47 16.08 -44.39
C GLN A 186 26.01 17.52 -44.22
N ASP A 187 26.22 18.25 -45.31
CA ASP A 187 26.68 19.65 -45.25
C ASP A 187 25.62 20.55 -44.61
N ALA A 188 24.34 20.32 -44.93
CA ALA A 188 23.20 20.97 -44.31
C ALA A 188 23.18 20.72 -42.79
N SER A 189 23.37 19.46 -42.37
CA SER A 189 23.48 19.08 -40.95
C SER A 189 24.66 19.77 -40.26
N ASN A 190 25.84 19.76 -40.89
CA ASN A 190 27.05 20.40 -40.38
C ASN A 190 26.87 21.91 -40.16
N CYS A 191 26.05 22.57 -40.97
CA CYS A 191 25.75 24.00 -40.81
C CYS A 191 24.57 24.25 -39.88
N PHE A 192 23.56 23.39 -39.87
CA PHE A 192 22.38 23.51 -39.02
C PHE A 192 22.74 23.43 -37.54
N TYR A 193 23.55 22.44 -37.14
CA TYR A 193 23.94 22.25 -35.73
C TYR A 193 24.99 23.26 -35.25
N ARG A 194 25.64 23.99 -36.17
CA ARG A 194 26.45 25.19 -35.87
C ARG A 194 25.63 26.45 -35.59
N GLY A 195 24.30 26.36 -35.70
CA GLY A 195 23.37 27.44 -35.43
C GLY A 195 23.07 27.69 -33.95
N GLY A 196 23.75 27.05 -32.99
CA GLY A 196 23.48 27.22 -31.55
C GLY A 196 23.78 28.63 -31.01
N PHE A 197 23.24 28.96 -29.83
CA PHE A 197 23.39 30.27 -29.18
C PHE A 197 23.00 31.47 -30.07
N TYR A 198 22.05 31.27 -30.99
CA TYR A 198 21.65 32.29 -31.94
C TYR A 198 20.70 33.31 -31.29
N ASN A 199 19.65 32.83 -30.63
CA ASN A 199 18.61 33.65 -30.02
C ASN A 199 18.90 33.96 -28.54
N TRP A 200 18.62 35.20 -28.12
CA TRP A 200 18.68 35.61 -26.71
C TRP A 200 17.37 35.39 -25.97
N PHE A 201 16.26 35.58 -26.68
CA PHE A 201 14.91 35.61 -26.14
C PHE A 201 14.01 34.58 -26.82
N GLU A 202 13.03 34.11 -26.08
CA GLU A 202 12.04 33.17 -26.58
C GLU A 202 11.27 33.73 -27.78
N GLY A 203 11.07 32.88 -28.80
CA GLY A 203 10.45 33.29 -30.06
C GLY A 203 11.34 34.17 -30.94
N GLY A 204 12.65 34.27 -30.65
CA GLY A 204 13.62 34.96 -31.50
C GLY A 204 13.69 34.40 -32.93
N PRO A 205 14.25 35.15 -33.89
CA PRO A 205 14.99 36.42 -33.73
C PRO A 205 14.11 37.65 -33.50
N THR A 206 12.80 37.56 -33.77
CA THR A 206 11.81 38.63 -33.56
C THR A 206 10.74 38.12 -32.60
N SER A 207 10.88 38.43 -31.32
CA SER A 207 10.00 37.89 -30.28
C SER A 207 8.67 38.63 -30.22
N SER A 208 7.56 37.88 -30.21
CA SER A 208 6.22 38.43 -29.98
C SER A 208 5.97 38.90 -28.54
N PHE A 209 6.88 38.59 -27.62
CA PHE A 209 6.79 39.02 -26.23
C PHE A 209 7.33 40.44 -26.00
N LEU A 210 8.07 40.99 -26.96
CA LEU A 210 8.71 42.29 -26.87
C LEU A 210 7.96 43.37 -27.66
N ASP A 211 8.33 44.63 -27.47
CA ASP A 211 7.79 45.73 -28.27
C ASP A 211 8.15 45.51 -29.75
N PRO A 212 7.19 45.62 -30.69
CA PRO A 212 7.45 45.53 -32.13
C PRO A 212 8.56 46.48 -32.65
N LYS A 213 8.86 47.56 -31.95
CA LYS A 213 9.95 48.50 -32.27
C LYS A 213 11.32 48.06 -31.75
N THR A 214 11.35 47.23 -30.70
CA THR A 214 12.56 46.64 -30.10
C THR A 214 12.35 45.13 -29.96
N PRO A 215 12.31 44.40 -31.09
CA PRO A 215 11.82 43.02 -31.12
C PRO A 215 12.80 41.97 -30.56
N GLY A 216 13.89 42.39 -29.93
CA GLY A 216 14.92 41.49 -29.40
C GLY A 216 16.25 41.53 -30.14
N TYR A 217 16.54 42.61 -30.87
CA TYR A 217 17.78 42.77 -31.63
C TYR A 217 18.95 43.31 -30.81
N THR A 218 18.72 43.63 -29.54
CA THR A 218 19.77 43.82 -28.54
C THR A 218 19.40 43.12 -27.22
N PRO A 219 20.38 42.71 -26.38
CA PRO A 219 20.06 42.12 -25.06
C PRO A 219 19.30 43.07 -24.13
N ALA A 220 19.34 44.38 -24.38
CA ALA A 220 18.61 45.37 -23.59
C ALA A 220 17.10 45.40 -23.89
N ASP A 221 16.68 44.92 -25.07
CA ASP A 221 15.28 44.97 -25.52
C ASP A 221 14.35 44.17 -24.60
N GLY A 222 14.87 43.14 -23.91
CA GLY A 222 14.13 42.31 -22.96
C GLY A 222 13.79 42.95 -21.62
N ALA A 223 14.06 44.25 -21.43
CA ALA A 223 13.82 44.99 -20.19
C ALA A 223 12.32 45.21 -19.89
N SER A 224 11.46 45.16 -20.90
CA SER A 224 10.01 45.13 -20.72
C SER A 224 9.36 44.20 -21.75
N CYS A 225 8.12 43.79 -21.48
CA CYS A 225 7.41 42.82 -22.31
C CYS A 225 5.90 43.11 -22.36
N ALA A 226 5.27 42.54 -23.39
CA ALA A 226 3.82 42.40 -23.49
C ALA A 226 3.29 41.45 -22.41
N SER A 227 1.96 41.43 -22.21
CA SER A 227 1.32 40.56 -21.22
C SER A 227 1.67 39.08 -21.38
N ALA A 228 1.79 38.61 -22.62
CA ALA A 228 2.17 37.23 -22.93
C ALA A 228 3.57 36.86 -22.43
N GLY A 229 4.50 37.82 -22.29
CA GLY A 229 5.88 37.57 -21.83
C GLY A 229 6.06 37.61 -20.31
N GLN A 230 5.00 37.84 -19.52
CA GLN A 230 5.16 37.95 -18.07
C GLN A 230 5.61 36.64 -17.44
N TYR A 231 5.03 35.50 -17.84
CA TYR A 231 5.30 34.16 -17.29
C TYR A 231 5.34 34.17 -15.75
N CYS A 232 4.38 34.85 -15.15
CA CYS A 232 4.22 34.92 -13.71
C CYS A 232 3.29 33.80 -13.24
N SER A 233 3.81 32.92 -12.38
CA SER A 233 3.01 31.97 -11.61
C SER A 233 2.82 32.49 -10.19
N ALA A 234 1.59 32.44 -9.69
CA ALA A 234 1.23 32.94 -8.36
C ALA A 234 0.42 31.88 -7.60
N SER A 235 0.92 31.54 -6.42
CA SER A 235 0.22 30.84 -5.33
C SER A 235 0.71 31.44 -4.02
N ASP A 236 0.10 31.15 -2.87
CA ASP A 236 0.57 31.70 -1.60
C ASP A 236 2.04 31.32 -1.32
N GLN A 237 2.43 30.10 -1.68
CA GLN A 237 3.80 29.62 -1.55
C GLN A 237 4.75 30.31 -2.55
N ILE A 238 4.40 30.33 -3.84
CA ILE A 238 5.26 30.94 -4.87
C ILE A 238 5.39 32.46 -4.65
N THR A 239 4.30 33.13 -4.29
CA THR A 239 4.30 34.58 -4.04
C THR A 239 5.13 34.94 -2.82
N TYR A 240 5.17 34.08 -1.80
CA TYR A 240 6.02 34.29 -0.64
C TYR A 240 7.52 34.18 -0.98
N PHE A 241 7.93 33.13 -1.70
CA PHE A 241 9.35 32.91 -2.00
C PHE A 241 9.84 33.73 -3.20
N TYR A 242 9.06 33.80 -4.26
CA TYR A 242 9.44 34.32 -5.57
C TYR A 242 8.31 35.20 -6.15
N PRO A 243 7.96 36.32 -5.48
CA PRO A 243 6.89 37.21 -5.94
C PRO A 243 7.17 37.77 -7.34
N CYS A 244 6.12 37.93 -8.13
CA CYS A 244 6.20 38.61 -9.41
C CYS A 244 6.29 40.13 -9.22
N SER A 245 7.07 40.79 -10.08
CA SER A 245 7.15 42.24 -10.11
C SER A 245 5.92 42.85 -10.80
N ASN A 246 5.21 43.72 -10.08
CA ASN A 246 4.07 44.49 -10.62
C ASN A 246 4.51 45.82 -11.27
N ALA A 247 5.82 46.04 -11.42
CA ALA A 247 6.34 47.28 -11.98
C ALA A 247 6.00 47.40 -13.48
N THR A 248 5.63 48.62 -13.88
CA THR A 248 5.31 48.95 -15.27
C THR A 248 6.18 50.09 -15.81
N VAL A 249 6.20 50.22 -17.14
CA VAL A 249 6.85 51.30 -17.88
C VAL A 249 5.85 52.03 -18.77
N ASP A 250 6.15 53.27 -19.14
CA ASP A 250 5.37 54.07 -20.10
C ASP A 250 5.62 53.58 -21.54
N ASN A 251 5.20 52.34 -21.81
CA ASN A 251 5.20 51.72 -23.13
C ASN A 251 3.96 50.84 -23.26
N SER A 252 2.99 51.25 -24.08
CA SER A 252 1.73 50.52 -24.23
C SER A 252 1.87 49.16 -24.92
N ALA A 253 2.91 48.94 -25.73
CA ALA A 253 3.15 47.67 -26.41
C ALA A 253 3.82 46.64 -25.50
N ALA A 254 4.68 47.10 -24.59
CA ALA A 254 5.41 46.26 -23.65
C ALA A 254 5.46 46.90 -22.25
N PRO A 255 4.32 46.96 -21.53
CA PRO A 255 4.19 47.78 -20.32
C PRO A 255 4.78 47.14 -19.06
N TYR A 256 5.08 45.84 -19.06
CA TYR A 256 5.48 45.12 -17.83
C TYR A 256 6.99 45.03 -17.70
N LYS A 257 7.52 45.13 -16.46
CA LYS A 257 8.92 44.80 -16.14
C LYS A 257 9.13 43.38 -15.62
N GLY A 258 8.11 42.81 -14.96
CA GLY A 258 8.10 41.43 -14.48
C GLY A 258 7.96 40.44 -15.64
N CYS A 259 9.02 40.32 -16.44
CA CYS A 259 9.04 39.57 -17.67
C CYS A 259 9.89 38.31 -17.50
N TYR A 260 9.28 37.17 -17.20
CA TYR A 260 9.98 35.91 -16.93
C TYR A 260 9.92 34.90 -18.09
N PHE A 261 9.70 35.36 -19.33
CA PHE A 261 9.85 34.54 -20.54
C PHE A 261 11.28 34.01 -20.72
N GLY A 262 11.46 33.06 -21.63
CA GLY A 262 12.75 32.37 -21.84
C GLY A 262 13.93 33.31 -22.14
N ARG A 263 15.02 33.13 -21.37
CA ARG A 263 16.32 33.80 -21.57
C ARG A 263 17.50 32.85 -21.41
N GLY A 264 18.59 33.18 -22.09
CA GLY A 264 19.83 32.38 -22.07
C GLY A 264 19.74 31.13 -22.93
N ALA A 265 20.81 30.34 -22.94
CA ALA A 265 20.97 29.22 -23.87
C ALA A 265 19.96 28.09 -23.67
N ILE A 266 19.47 27.89 -22.45
CA ILE A 266 18.44 26.88 -22.12
C ILE A 266 17.06 27.54 -21.84
N GLN A 267 16.93 28.85 -22.08
CA GLN A 267 15.65 29.58 -21.99
C GLN A 267 14.94 29.43 -20.62
N ILE A 268 15.66 29.73 -19.52
CA ILE A 268 15.04 29.70 -18.18
C ILE A 268 13.82 30.62 -18.12
N SER A 269 12.73 30.09 -17.57
CA SER A 269 11.40 30.68 -17.69
C SER A 269 10.64 30.59 -16.37
N TYR A 270 9.70 31.51 -16.13
CA TYR A 270 8.91 31.67 -14.90
C TYR A 270 9.65 32.28 -13.69
N ASN A 271 8.92 33.11 -12.94
CA ASN A 271 9.40 33.81 -11.73
C ASN A 271 10.08 32.89 -10.71
N TYR A 272 9.57 31.68 -10.49
CA TYR A 272 10.15 30.75 -9.53
C TYR A 272 11.51 30.20 -10.00
N ASN A 273 11.79 30.08 -11.29
CA ASN A 273 13.11 29.66 -11.78
C ASN A 273 14.11 30.81 -11.69
N TYR A 274 13.71 32.03 -12.07
CA TYR A 274 14.53 33.23 -11.88
C TYR A 274 14.87 33.45 -10.41
N GLY A 275 13.88 33.27 -9.52
CA GLY A 275 14.04 33.38 -8.07
C GLY A 275 14.96 32.31 -7.47
N GLN A 276 14.84 31.06 -7.91
CA GLN A 276 15.74 29.98 -7.48
C GLN A 276 17.18 30.19 -7.98
N PHE A 277 17.34 30.61 -9.24
CA PHE A 277 18.66 30.95 -9.77
C PHE A 277 19.29 32.13 -9.01
N GLN A 278 18.49 33.14 -8.67
CA GLN A 278 18.91 34.26 -7.81
C GLN A 278 19.35 33.78 -6.41
N ASP A 279 18.61 32.88 -5.79
CA ASP A 279 18.99 32.29 -4.49
C ASP A 279 20.32 31.53 -4.60
N TRP A 280 20.53 30.77 -5.68
CA TRP A 280 21.79 30.09 -5.95
C TRP A 280 22.93 31.10 -6.17
N LEU A 281 22.72 32.16 -6.94
CA LEU A 281 23.72 33.23 -7.14
C LEU A 281 24.15 33.84 -5.80
N ARG A 282 23.20 34.10 -4.88
CA ARG A 282 23.53 34.58 -3.53
C ARG A 282 24.40 33.60 -2.75
N SER A 283 24.21 32.29 -2.94
CA SER A 283 25.04 31.26 -2.28
C SER A 283 26.50 31.28 -2.75
N VAL A 284 26.75 31.74 -3.97
CA VAL A 284 28.10 31.94 -4.55
C VAL A 284 28.53 33.41 -4.54
N ASN A 285 27.99 34.21 -3.61
CA ASN A 285 28.37 35.61 -3.38
C ASN A 285 28.12 36.56 -4.58
N ILE A 286 27.13 36.25 -5.42
CA ILE A 286 26.66 37.13 -6.51
C ILE A 286 25.27 37.65 -6.13
N ASN A 287 25.15 38.94 -5.88
CA ASN A 287 23.88 39.56 -5.49
C ASN A 287 23.25 40.31 -6.67
N VAL A 288 22.08 39.84 -7.11
CA VAL A 288 21.26 40.43 -8.18
C VAL A 288 19.78 40.32 -7.81
N ASP A 289 18.95 41.17 -8.39
CA ASP A 289 17.49 41.12 -8.22
C ASP A 289 16.81 40.70 -9.54
N LEU A 290 16.81 39.39 -9.80
CA LEU A 290 16.20 38.81 -11.00
C LEU A 290 14.67 38.77 -10.95
N LEU A 291 14.07 38.97 -9.76
CA LEU A 291 12.61 39.06 -9.65
C LEU A 291 12.12 40.44 -10.11
N ASN A 292 12.82 41.52 -9.75
CA ASN A 292 12.46 42.86 -10.22
C ASN A 292 13.11 43.24 -11.55
N GLU A 293 14.29 42.69 -11.86
CA GLU A 293 15.06 42.96 -13.08
C GLU A 293 15.46 41.67 -13.81
N PRO A 294 14.50 40.88 -14.33
CA PRO A 294 14.78 39.58 -14.96
C PRO A 294 15.72 39.68 -16.18
N ASN A 295 15.76 40.85 -16.86
CA ASN A 295 16.63 41.04 -18.01
C ASN A 295 18.14 41.06 -17.67
N LEU A 296 18.50 41.14 -16.39
CA LEU A 296 19.90 40.97 -15.96
C LEU A 296 20.49 39.63 -16.41
N VAL A 297 19.67 38.60 -16.61
CA VAL A 297 20.12 37.31 -17.18
C VAL A 297 20.81 37.52 -18.53
N MET A 298 20.35 38.45 -19.36
CA MET A 298 20.95 38.71 -20.67
C MET A 298 21.95 39.86 -20.69
N THR A 299 21.86 40.83 -19.77
CA THR A 299 22.68 42.05 -19.83
C THR A 299 23.89 42.05 -18.90
N LYS A 300 23.91 41.23 -17.84
CA LYS A 300 25.01 41.21 -16.88
C LYS A 300 26.18 40.37 -17.39
N MET A 301 27.39 40.92 -17.29
CA MET A 301 28.65 40.32 -17.77
C MET A 301 29.70 40.08 -16.66
N ASP A 302 29.39 40.40 -15.40
CA ASP A 302 30.28 40.34 -14.22
C ASP A 302 29.61 39.61 -13.01
N PRO A 303 29.33 38.30 -13.09
CA PRO A 303 29.67 37.39 -14.19
C PRO A 303 28.58 37.31 -15.26
N PRO A 304 28.90 36.72 -16.44
CA PRO A 304 27.98 36.52 -17.55
C PRO A 304 26.82 35.59 -17.18
N LEU A 305 25.64 36.16 -16.92
CA LEU A 305 24.51 35.40 -16.37
C LEU A 305 23.80 34.50 -17.40
N ALA A 306 23.84 34.81 -18.70
CA ALA A 306 23.07 34.07 -19.70
C ALA A 306 23.50 32.59 -19.79
N VAL A 307 24.81 32.35 -19.84
CA VAL A 307 25.36 30.99 -19.82
C VAL A 307 25.29 30.40 -18.42
N LEU A 308 25.56 31.20 -17.38
CA LEU A 308 25.56 30.73 -16.00
C LEU A 308 24.19 30.21 -15.55
N ALA A 309 23.10 30.89 -15.94
CA ALA A 309 21.72 30.45 -15.71
C ALA A 309 21.41 29.14 -16.42
N SER A 310 21.96 28.96 -17.63
CA SER A 310 21.74 27.77 -18.44
C SER A 310 22.48 26.57 -17.85
N LEU A 311 23.74 26.75 -17.43
CA LEU A 311 24.49 25.73 -16.70
C LEU A 311 23.85 25.42 -15.35
N TRP A 312 23.37 26.42 -14.62
CA TRP A 312 22.62 26.21 -13.38
C TRP A 312 21.43 25.27 -13.60
N PHE A 313 20.61 25.52 -14.64
CA PHE A 313 19.49 24.64 -14.95
C PHE A 313 19.93 23.22 -15.30
N TYR A 314 20.97 23.08 -16.13
CA TYR A 314 21.50 21.79 -16.56
C TYR A 314 22.11 20.97 -15.40
N MET A 315 22.74 21.64 -14.43
CA MET A 315 23.47 21.06 -13.31
C MET A 315 22.65 20.91 -12.03
N THR A 316 21.42 21.44 -11.96
CA THR A 316 20.64 21.48 -10.70
C THR A 316 19.43 20.54 -10.75
N PRO A 317 19.34 19.54 -9.84
CA PRO A 317 18.18 18.69 -9.71
C PRO A 317 16.97 19.47 -9.17
N GLN A 318 15.78 19.10 -9.64
CA GLN A 318 14.49 19.63 -9.18
C GLN A 318 13.56 18.45 -8.87
N PRO A 319 13.59 17.90 -7.63
CA PRO A 319 12.90 16.67 -7.29
C PRO A 319 11.44 16.64 -7.78
N PRO A 320 11.00 15.53 -8.42
CA PRO A 320 11.71 14.25 -8.61
C PRO A 320 12.68 14.20 -9.80
N LYS A 321 12.88 15.30 -10.53
CA LYS A 321 13.80 15.38 -11.67
C LYS A 321 15.26 15.43 -11.19
N PRO A 322 16.14 14.49 -11.58
CA PRO A 322 17.58 14.61 -11.36
C PRO A 322 18.16 15.76 -12.19
N ALA A 323 19.45 16.09 -12.01
CA ALA A 323 20.12 17.01 -12.93
C ALA A 323 20.30 16.35 -14.30
N MET A 324 20.28 17.14 -15.37
CA MET A 324 20.55 16.63 -16.73
C MET A 324 21.98 16.11 -16.83
N HIS A 325 22.93 16.83 -16.20
CA HIS A 325 24.30 16.38 -16.01
C HIS A 325 24.38 14.98 -15.39
N ASP A 326 23.72 14.75 -14.25
CA ASP A 326 23.78 13.48 -13.55
C ASP A 326 23.26 12.31 -14.40
N ILE A 327 22.28 12.55 -15.29
CA ILE A 327 21.82 11.54 -16.25
C ILE A 327 22.91 11.17 -17.25
N VAL A 328 23.55 12.16 -17.86
CA VAL A 328 24.59 11.95 -18.88
C VAL A 328 25.84 11.31 -18.27
N MET A 329 26.17 11.67 -17.02
CA MET A 329 27.28 11.11 -16.25
C MET A 329 26.94 9.77 -15.58
N GLY A 330 25.68 9.35 -15.57
CA GLY A 330 25.23 8.10 -14.95
C GLY A 330 25.19 8.12 -13.41
N ASN A 331 25.14 9.29 -12.80
CA ASN A 331 25.08 9.53 -11.35
C ASN A 331 23.64 9.80 -10.87
N TRP A 332 22.66 9.09 -11.42
CA TRP A 332 21.24 9.28 -11.13
C TRP A 332 20.55 7.95 -10.83
N ASN A 333 19.39 8.00 -10.18
CA ASN A 333 18.59 6.82 -9.88
C ASN A 333 17.34 6.81 -10.77
N SER A 334 17.24 5.82 -11.66
CA SER A 334 16.10 5.68 -12.57
C SER A 334 14.89 4.96 -11.96
N GLY A 335 15.05 4.33 -10.80
CA GLY A 335 14.09 3.37 -10.24
C GLY A 335 14.15 2.00 -10.92
N ALA A 336 13.62 0.98 -10.23
CA ALA A 336 13.77 -0.43 -10.63
C ALA A 336 13.13 -0.77 -11.99
N LYS A 337 11.97 -0.18 -12.33
CA LYS A 337 11.26 -0.45 -13.58
C LYS A 337 12.00 0.12 -14.80
N ASN A 338 12.47 1.36 -14.71
CA ASN A 338 13.24 1.99 -15.78
C ASN A 338 14.60 1.30 -15.97
N LYS A 339 15.25 0.94 -14.85
CA LYS A 339 16.51 0.17 -14.87
C LYS A 339 16.36 -1.17 -15.59
N ALA A 340 15.28 -1.92 -15.30
CA ALA A 340 15.00 -3.17 -15.99
C ALA A 340 14.76 -3.00 -17.51
N ALA A 341 14.30 -1.81 -17.94
CA ALA A 341 14.11 -1.47 -19.35
C ALA A 341 15.34 -0.83 -20.02
N GLY A 342 16.48 -0.76 -19.33
CA GLY A 342 17.73 -0.19 -19.86
C GLY A 342 17.86 1.33 -19.72
N TYR A 343 16.91 2.01 -19.08
CA TYR A 343 16.96 3.45 -18.81
C TYR A 343 17.71 3.75 -17.51
N ASP A 344 18.97 3.32 -17.42
CA ASP A 344 19.86 3.51 -16.26
C ASP A 344 21.29 3.77 -16.74
N GLY A 345 22.11 4.39 -15.88
CA GLY A 345 23.49 4.75 -16.22
C GLY A 345 23.60 5.95 -17.17
N PRO A 346 24.76 6.14 -17.84
CA PRO A 346 25.09 7.35 -18.59
C PRO A 346 24.38 7.43 -19.95
N ILE A 347 23.16 7.94 -19.98
CA ILE A 347 22.29 8.02 -21.17
C ILE A 347 21.84 9.45 -21.49
N PHE A 348 21.12 9.67 -22.59
CA PHE A 348 20.71 11.02 -23.04
C PHE A 348 19.20 11.26 -22.94
N GLY A 349 18.36 10.33 -23.41
CA GLY A 349 16.93 10.55 -23.61
C GLY A 349 16.17 11.22 -22.44
N PRO A 350 16.36 10.80 -21.17
CA PRO A 350 15.67 11.41 -20.03
C PRO A 350 15.97 12.90 -19.81
N THR A 351 17.03 13.47 -20.37
CA THR A 351 17.28 14.92 -20.29
C THR A 351 16.20 15.72 -21.04
N SER A 352 15.61 15.16 -22.10
CA SER A 352 14.50 15.77 -22.85
C SER A 352 13.19 15.80 -22.04
N LEU A 353 13.00 14.86 -21.11
CA LEU A 353 11.90 14.92 -20.13
C LEU A 353 12.06 16.12 -19.19
N ILE A 354 13.29 16.36 -18.72
CA ILE A 354 13.56 17.39 -17.72
C ILE A 354 13.27 18.77 -18.28
N ILE A 355 13.82 19.06 -19.47
CA ILE A 355 13.80 20.39 -20.06
C ILE A 355 12.41 20.81 -20.53
N ASN A 356 11.66 19.93 -21.24
CA ASN A 356 10.37 20.31 -21.80
C ASN A 356 9.36 19.15 -21.95
N ASN A 357 9.55 18.03 -21.24
CA ASN A 357 8.67 16.85 -21.32
C ASN A 357 8.48 16.31 -22.76
N GLU A 358 9.54 16.36 -23.58
CA GLU A 358 9.50 15.99 -24.99
C GLU A 358 10.02 14.54 -25.18
N CYS A 359 9.12 13.60 -25.47
CA CYS A 359 9.43 12.17 -25.69
C CYS A 359 8.85 11.58 -26.98
N SER A 360 8.88 12.35 -28.08
CA SER A 360 8.34 11.94 -29.39
C SER A 360 9.19 10.92 -30.15
N GLY A 361 10.47 10.80 -29.81
CA GLY A 361 11.50 10.06 -30.53
C GLY A 361 12.23 10.90 -31.57
N GLU A 362 13.21 10.26 -32.22
CA GLU A 362 13.93 10.79 -33.37
C GLU A 362 13.16 10.55 -34.67
N ASP A 363 13.05 11.59 -35.50
CA ASP A 363 12.44 11.48 -36.83
C ASP A 363 13.41 10.89 -37.87
N PRO A 364 12.91 10.14 -38.87
CA PRO A 364 13.76 9.54 -39.89
C PRO A 364 14.37 10.56 -40.87
N THR A 365 13.83 11.77 -40.98
CA THR A 365 14.27 12.82 -41.91
C THR A 365 15.07 13.90 -41.20
N ASN A 366 16.08 14.47 -41.86
CA ASN A 366 16.85 15.60 -41.32
C ASN A 366 16.21 16.94 -41.75
N PRO A 367 16.23 17.98 -40.88
CA PRO A 367 16.64 17.96 -39.48
C PRO A 367 15.58 17.36 -38.53
N GLY A 368 14.44 16.92 -39.07
CA GLY A 368 13.29 16.41 -38.32
C GLY A 368 12.45 17.52 -37.68
N GLY A 369 11.39 17.10 -37.01
CA GLY A 369 10.52 17.95 -36.20
C GLY A 369 11.27 18.61 -35.03
N PRO A 370 10.78 19.75 -34.53
CA PRO A 370 11.35 20.40 -33.35
C PRO A 370 11.21 19.53 -32.10
N GLY A 371 11.91 19.91 -31.04
CA GLY A 371 11.89 19.20 -29.76
C GLY A 371 12.90 18.05 -29.71
N GLU A 372 12.48 16.89 -29.19
CA GLU A 372 13.37 15.75 -28.90
C GLU A 372 14.17 15.27 -30.12
N SER A 373 13.54 15.18 -31.31
CA SER A 373 14.23 14.70 -32.51
C SER A 373 15.48 15.53 -32.84
N ARG A 374 15.37 16.87 -32.78
CA ARG A 374 16.52 17.76 -33.02
C ARG A 374 17.55 17.69 -31.91
N ARG A 375 17.15 17.49 -30.65
CA ARG A 375 18.09 17.29 -29.53
C ARG A 375 18.91 16.02 -29.73
N ILE A 376 18.27 14.91 -30.09
CA ILE A 376 18.95 13.63 -30.35
C ILE A 376 19.96 13.79 -31.48
N LYS A 377 19.56 14.39 -32.60
CA LYS A 377 20.44 14.57 -33.75
C LYS A 377 21.57 15.56 -33.47
N ALA A 378 21.29 16.65 -32.74
CA ALA A 378 22.33 17.56 -32.29
C ALA A 378 23.32 16.85 -31.36
N PHE A 379 22.83 16.03 -30.41
CA PHE A 379 23.70 15.26 -29.52
C PHE A 379 24.58 14.27 -30.30
N LYS A 380 24.01 13.55 -31.28
CA LYS A 380 24.77 12.69 -32.20
C LYS A 380 25.85 13.48 -32.95
N TRP A 381 25.49 14.65 -33.47
CA TRP A 381 26.41 15.49 -34.23
C TRP A 381 27.57 16.02 -33.36
N PHE A 382 27.28 16.57 -32.18
CA PHE A 382 28.31 17.06 -31.25
C PHE A 382 29.19 15.95 -30.70
N CYS A 383 28.63 14.79 -30.35
CA CYS A 383 29.42 13.63 -29.92
C CYS A 383 30.40 13.21 -31.02
N GLY A 384 29.94 13.15 -32.26
CA GLY A 384 30.80 12.85 -33.40
C GLY A 384 31.88 13.91 -33.65
N TYR A 385 31.56 15.21 -33.53
CA TYR A 385 32.54 16.29 -33.62
C TYR A 385 33.65 16.17 -32.56
N PHE A 386 33.30 15.77 -31.33
CA PHE A 386 34.25 15.59 -30.24
C PHE A 386 34.95 14.23 -30.23
N ASP A 387 34.64 13.34 -31.17
CA ASP A 387 35.11 11.95 -31.16
C ASP A 387 34.73 11.23 -29.86
N ALA A 388 33.43 11.26 -29.55
CA ALA A 388 32.81 10.60 -28.40
C ALA A 388 31.62 9.74 -28.83
N PRO A 389 31.34 8.62 -28.14
CA PRO A 389 30.20 7.76 -28.42
C PRO A 389 28.89 8.40 -27.91
N THR A 390 27.81 8.20 -28.65
CA THR A 390 26.47 8.67 -28.27
C THR A 390 25.83 7.76 -27.21
N GLY A 391 26.09 6.46 -27.33
CA GLY A 391 25.50 5.41 -26.52
C GLY A 391 24.38 4.66 -27.23
N PRO A 392 23.65 3.79 -26.53
CA PRO A 392 22.63 2.95 -27.15
C PRO A 392 21.48 3.77 -27.73
N GLU A 393 21.16 3.55 -29.01
CA GLU A 393 20.10 4.24 -29.76
C GLU A 393 18.75 4.26 -29.03
N GLN A 394 18.37 3.14 -28.39
CA GLN A 394 17.12 3.03 -27.64
C GLN A 394 17.01 4.07 -26.50
N THR A 395 18.14 4.43 -25.88
CA THR A 395 18.22 5.30 -24.71
C THR A 395 18.53 6.76 -25.06
N LEU A 396 18.67 7.07 -26.35
CA LEU A 396 18.76 8.46 -26.82
C LEU A 396 17.40 9.16 -26.76
N SER A 397 16.30 8.40 -26.74
CA SER A 397 14.96 8.94 -26.55
C SER A 397 14.31 8.43 -25.26
N CYS A 398 13.55 9.30 -24.60
CA CYS A 398 12.69 8.95 -23.47
C CYS A 398 11.34 8.34 -23.88
N LYS A 399 11.05 8.22 -25.18
CA LYS A 399 9.77 7.69 -25.72
C LYS A 399 9.34 6.34 -25.14
N ASN A 400 10.29 5.43 -24.93
CA ASN A 400 10.02 4.08 -24.44
C ASN A 400 10.34 3.91 -22.95
N MET A 401 10.55 5.03 -22.22
CA MET A 401 10.81 5.00 -20.78
C MET A 401 9.55 4.58 -20.02
N PRO A 402 9.55 3.45 -19.28
CA PRO A 402 8.32 2.90 -18.70
C PRO A 402 7.65 3.77 -17.64
N VAL A 403 8.44 4.46 -16.81
CA VAL A 403 7.96 5.30 -15.71
C VAL A 403 8.55 6.69 -15.88
N PRO A 404 7.74 7.72 -16.20
CA PRO A 404 8.23 9.09 -16.30
C PRO A 404 8.71 9.63 -14.94
N LEU A 405 9.55 10.67 -14.96
CA LEU A 405 10.23 11.18 -13.76
C LEU A 405 9.27 11.68 -12.67
N ASP A 406 8.12 12.23 -13.05
CA ASP A 406 7.09 12.72 -12.13
C ASP A 406 6.39 11.61 -11.33
N GLN A 407 6.42 10.37 -11.82
CA GLN A 407 5.84 9.19 -11.16
C GLN A 407 6.85 8.43 -10.28
N ILE A 408 8.08 8.91 -10.17
CA ILE A 408 9.08 8.30 -9.29
C ILE A 408 8.92 8.85 -7.87
N PHE A 409 8.63 7.96 -6.91
CA PHE A 409 8.21 8.29 -5.53
C PHE A 409 9.34 8.81 -4.61
N TYR A 410 10.06 9.85 -5.02
CA TYR A 410 10.97 10.62 -4.15
C TYR A 410 10.88 12.14 -4.39
N ASN A 411 9.70 12.64 -4.76
CA ASN A 411 9.36 14.06 -4.90
C ASN A 411 9.28 14.78 -3.53
N LEU A 412 10.32 14.63 -2.71
CA LEU A 412 10.33 15.11 -1.34
C LEU A 412 10.64 16.60 -1.29
N SER A 413 9.86 17.31 -0.49
CA SER A 413 10.12 18.70 -0.12
C SER A 413 10.07 18.85 1.39
N TYR A 414 10.80 19.82 1.94
CA TYR A 414 10.63 20.18 3.33
C TYR A 414 9.31 20.90 3.51
N GLN A 415 8.52 20.40 4.45
CA GLN A 415 7.22 20.92 4.80
C GLN A 415 7.12 21.05 6.32
N PRO A 416 6.18 21.85 6.85
CA PRO A 416 5.89 21.85 8.28
C PRO A 416 5.68 20.43 8.77
N ASP A 417 6.38 20.04 9.85
CA ASP A 417 6.15 18.76 10.49
C ASP A 417 4.82 18.81 11.23
N TRP A 418 3.76 18.44 10.51
CA TRP A 418 2.40 18.45 11.00
C TRP A 418 2.26 17.70 12.32
N SER A 419 3.05 16.65 12.58
CA SER A 419 2.99 15.87 13.83
C SER A 419 3.35 16.67 15.10
N SER A 420 3.95 17.85 14.91
CA SER A 420 4.44 18.72 15.98
C SER A 420 3.78 20.11 15.99
N THR A 421 3.18 20.55 14.89
CA THR A 421 2.70 21.94 14.71
C THR A 421 1.63 22.38 15.72
N TRP A 422 0.82 21.45 16.25
CA TRP A 422 -0.19 21.75 17.27
C TRP A 422 0.34 21.69 18.72
N LYS A 423 1.60 21.29 18.92
CA LYS A 423 2.21 21.18 20.25
C LYS A 423 2.85 22.51 20.64
N GLU A 424 2.95 22.80 21.93
CA GLU A 424 3.68 23.95 22.46
C GLU A 424 5.21 23.77 22.39
N VAL A 425 5.72 23.43 21.21
CA VAL A 425 7.14 23.28 20.90
C VAL A 425 7.47 24.12 19.65
N PRO A 426 8.74 24.56 19.47
CA PRO A 426 9.13 25.24 18.25
C PRO A 426 8.77 24.43 17.00
N CYS A 427 8.17 25.10 16.01
CA CYS A 427 7.80 24.48 14.75
C CYS A 427 9.04 23.88 14.08
N THR A 428 8.89 22.69 13.51
CA THR A 428 9.94 22.04 12.75
C THR A 428 9.45 21.66 11.36
N CYS A 429 10.39 21.26 10.50
CA CYS A 429 10.08 20.78 9.17
C CYS A 429 10.57 19.35 8.99
N ALA A 430 9.77 18.57 8.28
CA ALA A 430 10.05 17.20 7.89
C ALA A 430 9.90 17.02 6.38
N PRO A 431 10.59 16.06 5.75
CA PRO A 431 10.37 15.70 4.36
C PRO A 431 8.95 15.17 4.17
N ALA A 432 8.25 15.63 3.14
CA ALA A 432 6.94 15.14 2.75
C ALA A 432 6.87 14.94 1.23
N SER A 433 6.00 14.02 0.80
CA SER A 433 5.85 13.55 -0.58
C SER A 433 4.90 14.38 -1.45
N TYR A 434 4.37 15.48 -0.92
CA TYR A 434 3.66 16.46 -1.75
C TYR A 434 4.65 17.58 -2.10
N GLY A 435 4.71 17.92 -3.40
CA GLY A 435 5.72 18.81 -3.95
C GLY A 435 5.71 20.21 -3.31
N GLY A 436 6.87 20.85 -3.26
CA GLY A 436 7.05 22.17 -2.66
C GLY A 436 8.34 22.86 -3.12
N LEU A 437 8.44 24.17 -2.88
CA LEU A 437 9.55 25.01 -3.36
C LEU A 437 10.86 24.88 -2.56
N ILE A 438 10.84 24.12 -1.45
CA ILE A 438 12.03 23.85 -0.63
C ILE A 438 12.34 22.36 -0.77
N PHE A 439 13.26 22.05 -1.66
CA PHE A 439 13.58 20.66 -1.98
C PHE A 439 14.23 19.91 -0.81
N TYR A 440 13.89 18.63 -0.69
CA TYR A 440 14.62 17.67 0.12
C TYR A 440 15.30 16.67 -0.81
N TYR A 441 16.63 16.60 -0.72
CA TYR A 441 17.44 15.69 -1.51
C TYR A 441 17.69 14.42 -0.70
N ASP A 442 16.94 13.37 -1.02
CA ASP A 442 17.10 12.08 -0.35
C ASP A 442 18.52 11.49 -0.58
N PRO A 443 19.26 11.11 0.48
CA PRO A 443 20.59 10.51 0.36
C PRO A 443 20.67 9.25 -0.50
N GLU A 444 19.57 8.53 -0.69
CA GLU A 444 19.52 7.33 -1.53
C GLU A 444 19.45 7.68 -3.04
N TYR A 445 19.01 8.88 -3.40
CA TYR A 445 18.68 9.24 -4.78
C TYR A 445 19.49 10.41 -5.36
N TYR A 446 20.08 11.26 -4.51
CA TYR A 446 20.80 12.46 -4.94
C TYR A 446 22.28 12.48 -4.51
N PRO A 447 23.17 13.13 -5.29
CA PRO A 447 24.57 13.28 -4.93
C PRO A 447 24.77 13.97 -3.57
N ALA A 448 25.86 13.60 -2.89
CA ALA A 448 26.18 14.11 -1.55
C ALA A 448 26.27 15.65 -1.47
N SER A 449 26.67 16.31 -2.56
CA SER A 449 26.71 17.76 -2.68
C SER A 449 25.33 18.41 -2.51
N PHE A 450 24.27 17.81 -3.06
CA PHE A 450 22.89 18.26 -2.89
C PHE A 450 22.32 17.86 -1.53
N VAL A 451 22.61 16.64 -1.07
CA VAL A 451 22.19 16.16 0.26
C VAL A 451 22.69 17.10 1.37
N ALA A 452 23.90 17.64 1.24
CA ALA A 452 24.44 18.62 2.19
C ALA A 452 23.59 19.91 2.29
N GLN A 453 22.86 20.28 1.24
CA GLN A 453 21.97 21.45 1.24
C GLN A 453 20.71 21.23 2.10
N ASN A 454 20.36 19.99 2.44
CA ASN A 454 19.19 19.70 3.26
C ASN A 454 19.21 20.41 4.61
N ALA A 455 20.39 20.63 5.21
CA ALA A 455 20.52 21.37 6.45
C ALA A 455 20.05 22.82 6.30
N TYR A 456 20.48 23.48 5.21
CA TYR A 456 20.06 24.83 4.86
C TYR A 456 18.57 24.88 4.50
N ASN A 457 18.11 23.95 3.64
CA ASN A 457 16.71 23.87 3.21
C ASN A 457 15.76 23.67 4.38
N ARG A 458 16.13 22.85 5.38
CA ARG A 458 15.35 22.69 6.60
C ARG A 458 15.19 23.99 7.37
N ILE A 459 16.28 24.76 7.52
CA ILE A 459 16.25 26.07 8.19
C ILE A 459 15.42 27.06 7.39
N LYS A 460 15.55 27.08 6.05
CA LYS A 460 14.72 27.90 5.14
C LYS A 460 13.23 27.58 5.33
N CYS A 461 12.87 26.31 5.47
CA CYS A 461 11.49 25.89 5.74
C CYS A 461 10.99 26.41 7.09
N ILE A 462 11.76 26.20 8.18
CA ILE A 462 11.39 26.67 9.51
C ILE A 462 11.21 28.20 9.52
N ALA A 463 12.13 28.94 8.89
CA ALA A 463 12.03 30.39 8.78
C ALA A 463 10.76 30.84 8.05
N SER A 464 10.35 30.11 7.00
CA SER A 464 9.14 30.43 6.24
C SER A 464 7.86 30.28 7.05
N ILE A 465 7.77 29.28 7.93
CA ILE A 465 6.62 29.07 8.82
C ILE A 465 6.42 30.27 9.74
N TYR A 466 7.50 30.77 10.34
CA TYR A 466 7.44 31.91 11.26
C TYR A 466 7.22 33.25 10.56
N ALA A 467 7.71 33.40 9.34
CA ALA A 467 7.59 34.64 8.57
C ALA A 467 6.23 34.81 7.90
N ASN A 468 5.55 33.71 7.55
CA ASN A 468 4.23 33.74 6.93
C ASN A 468 3.31 32.66 7.55
N PRO A 469 2.81 32.87 8.78
CA PRO A 469 1.91 31.91 9.42
C PRO A 469 0.57 31.77 8.69
N SER A 470 0.21 32.71 7.81
CA SER A 470 -1.02 32.64 6.98
C SER A 470 -1.01 31.53 5.93
N ILE A 471 0.16 31.02 5.51
CA ILE A 471 0.28 29.76 4.75
C ILE A 471 -0.38 28.58 5.49
N MET A 472 -0.56 28.71 6.81
CA MET A 472 -1.15 27.69 7.69
C MET A 472 -2.60 28.00 8.10
N SER A 473 -3.13 29.18 7.76
CA SER A 473 -4.36 29.76 8.35
C SER A 473 -5.47 30.08 7.34
N TRP A 474 -5.24 29.83 6.05
CA TRP A 474 -6.26 29.94 5.01
C TRP A 474 -6.33 28.59 4.31
N SER A 475 -7.52 28.19 3.82
CA SER A 475 -7.71 26.91 3.12
C SER A 475 -6.53 26.65 2.20
N PRO A 476 -5.88 25.47 2.25
CA PRO A 476 -4.60 25.19 1.59
C PRO A 476 -4.61 25.40 0.05
N ILE A 477 -5.80 25.63 -0.53
CA ILE A 477 -6.05 25.85 -1.95
C ILE A 477 -6.45 27.31 -2.30
N GLY A 478 -6.37 28.26 -1.36
CA GLY A 478 -6.67 29.68 -1.60
C GLY A 478 -8.15 30.01 -1.84
N ARG A 479 -9.04 29.04 -1.63
CA ARG A 479 -10.51 29.14 -1.73
C ARG A 479 -11.20 28.18 -0.76
N PRO A 480 -12.49 28.35 -0.42
CA PRO A 480 -13.20 27.40 0.44
C PRO A 480 -13.11 25.97 -0.09
N ILE A 481 -12.88 25.00 0.80
CA ILE A 481 -12.85 23.57 0.46
C ILE A 481 -14.27 23.10 0.11
N ARG A 482 -14.45 22.57 -1.09
CA ARG A 482 -15.70 21.98 -1.57
C ARG A 482 -15.80 20.52 -1.11
N VAL A 483 -16.61 20.27 -0.10
CA VAL A 483 -16.86 18.92 0.42
C VAL A 483 -18.05 18.32 -0.32
N GLY A 484 -17.79 17.37 -1.22
CA GLY A 484 -18.80 16.66 -1.99
C GLY A 484 -19.48 15.58 -1.17
N VAL A 485 -20.81 15.64 -1.05
CA VAL A 485 -21.57 14.69 -0.26
C VAL A 485 -22.95 14.42 -0.89
N PHE A 486 -23.56 13.27 -0.57
CA PHE A 486 -24.95 12.94 -0.87
C PHE A 486 -25.55 12.21 0.35
N GLU A 487 -26.88 12.01 0.37
CA GLU A 487 -27.53 11.31 1.50
C GLU A 487 -27.11 9.84 1.58
N PHE A 488 -26.41 9.49 2.66
CA PHE A 488 -25.93 8.14 2.92
C PHE A 488 -25.82 7.89 4.42
N GLN A 489 -26.71 7.08 4.99
CA GLN A 489 -26.75 6.84 6.43
C GLN A 489 -25.76 5.73 6.83
N PRO A 490 -24.99 5.89 7.92
CA PRO A 490 -25.08 6.93 8.97
C PRO A 490 -24.15 8.16 8.76
N ASP A 491 -23.52 8.29 7.60
CA ASP A 491 -22.46 9.26 7.32
C ASP A 491 -22.97 10.69 7.10
N ALA A 492 -24.08 10.81 6.38
CA ALA A 492 -24.69 12.08 6.00
C ALA A 492 -26.23 11.96 5.99
N PHE A 493 -26.89 12.73 6.86
CA PHE A 493 -28.35 12.90 6.90
C PHE A 493 -28.75 14.23 6.26
N ASN A 494 -29.97 14.30 5.75
CA ASN A 494 -30.48 15.39 4.92
C ASN A 494 -30.13 16.84 5.34
N CYS A 495 -29.94 17.15 6.62
CA CYS A 495 -29.55 18.48 7.10
C CYS A 495 -28.06 18.84 6.90
N PHE A 496 -27.22 17.96 6.36
CA PHE A 496 -25.84 18.29 5.98
C PHE A 496 -25.77 19.48 5.01
N ARG A 497 -26.82 19.68 4.19
CA ARG A 497 -26.90 20.71 3.14
C ARG A 497 -26.87 22.13 3.69
N ASP A 498 -27.19 22.28 4.97
CA ASP A 498 -27.19 23.56 5.67
C ASP A 498 -25.80 23.91 6.23
N LEU A 499 -24.83 22.98 6.23
CA LEU A 499 -23.48 23.23 6.75
C LEU A 499 -22.58 23.96 5.73
N PRO A 500 -21.62 24.78 6.19
CA PRO A 500 -21.44 25.25 7.57
C PRO A 500 -22.35 26.44 7.95
N GLN A 501 -23.23 26.88 7.04
CA GLN A 501 -23.96 28.15 7.12
C GLN A 501 -24.98 28.19 8.26
N LYS A 502 -25.60 27.05 8.61
CA LYS A 502 -26.52 26.90 9.73
C LYS A 502 -26.19 25.63 10.53
N PRO A 503 -26.41 25.65 11.86
CA PRO A 503 -26.22 24.48 12.68
C PRO A 503 -27.24 23.39 12.32
N CYS A 504 -26.75 22.21 12.00
CA CYS A 504 -27.55 21.00 11.82
C CYS A 504 -27.26 20.08 13.01
N ALA A 505 -28.32 19.66 13.71
CA ALA A 505 -28.19 18.90 14.95
C ALA A 505 -27.79 17.43 14.72
N LYS A 506 -28.07 16.90 13.53
CA LYS A 506 -27.76 15.52 13.15
C LYS A 506 -27.30 15.44 11.69
N PRO A 507 -26.14 16.02 11.31
CA PRO A 507 -25.68 16.05 9.92
C PRO A 507 -25.20 14.69 9.43
N GLY A 508 -24.92 13.75 10.33
CA GLY A 508 -24.26 12.49 10.03
C GLY A 508 -22.87 12.43 10.64
N SER A 509 -22.40 11.21 10.86
CA SER A 509 -21.16 10.96 11.58
C SER A 509 -19.92 11.59 10.92
N GLU A 510 -19.76 11.41 9.61
CA GLU A 510 -18.64 11.99 8.86
C GLU A 510 -18.75 13.51 8.77
N MET A 511 -19.96 14.03 8.59
CA MET A 511 -20.17 15.48 8.54
C MET A 511 -19.90 16.17 9.88
N GLU A 512 -20.12 15.51 11.02
CA GLU A 512 -19.66 16.01 12.32
C GLU A 512 -18.14 16.03 12.44
N ILE A 513 -17.47 14.96 12.01
CA ILE A 513 -16.00 14.88 12.01
C ILE A 513 -15.42 16.01 11.15
N ILE A 514 -15.93 16.19 9.92
CA ILE A 514 -15.50 17.25 9.02
C ILE A 514 -15.75 18.63 9.63
N SER A 515 -16.95 18.87 10.16
CA SER A 515 -17.28 20.13 10.85
C SER A 515 -16.29 20.44 12.00
N MET A 516 -15.95 19.45 12.82
CA MET A 516 -14.98 19.59 13.90
C MET A 516 -13.57 19.87 13.39
N VAL A 517 -13.11 19.11 12.38
CA VAL A 517 -11.78 19.28 11.79
C VAL A 517 -11.65 20.66 11.15
N MET A 518 -12.62 21.07 10.34
CA MET A 518 -12.63 22.39 9.70
C MET A 518 -12.62 23.52 10.73
N LYS A 519 -13.31 23.34 11.87
CA LYS A 519 -13.31 24.29 12.98
C LYS A 519 -11.99 24.33 13.76
N ILE A 520 -11.35 23.18 13.97
CA ILE A 520 -10.04 23.08 14.66
C ILE A 520 -8.94 23.72 13.80
N LEU A 521 -8.99 23.49 12.49
CA LEU A 521 -8.02 24.00 11.53
C LEU A 521 -8.30 25.44 11.08
N ASP A 522 -9.44 26.02 11.47
CA ASP A 522 -9.93 27.32 11.02
C ASP A 522 -10.03 27.44 9.48
N TRP A 523 -10.41 26.35 8.83
CA TRP A 523 -10.53 26.29 7.37
C TRP A 523 -11.92 26.73 6.89
N GLN A 524 -11.94 27.55 5.83
CA GLN A 524 -13.16 27.88 5.12
C GLN A 524 -13.57 26.72 4.22
N TRP A 525 -14.83 26.33 4.26
CA TRP A 525 -15.35 25.19 3.49
C TRP A 525 -16.83 25.39 3.13
N GLU A 526 -17.29 24.66 2.12
CA GLU A 526 -18.67 24.60 1.70
C GLU A 526 -19.07 23.15 1.38
N VAL A 527 -20.36 22.85 1.54
CA VAL A 527 -20.90 21.53 1.21
C VAL A 527 -21.51 21.57 -0.19
N ILE A 528 -21.05 20.65 -1.02
CA ILE A 528 -21.55 20.44 -2.37
C ILE A 528 -22.45 19.20 -2.37
N ASP A 529 -23.73 19.42 -2.64
CA ASP A 529 -24.71 18.34 -2.77
C ASP A 529 -24.57 17.71 -4.16
N THR A 530 -23.83 16.61 -4.21
CA THR A 530 -23.47 15.94 -5.46
C THR A 530 -24.67 15.34 -6.20
N GLU A 531 -25.75 15.03 -5.48
CA GLU A 531 -27.02 14.62 -6.07
C GLU A 531 -27.66 15.78 -6.83
N LYS A 532 -27.72 16.97 -6.25
CA LYS A 532 -28.37 18.14 -6.87
C LYS A 532 -27.53 18.79 -7.96
N GLU A 533 -26.22 18.86 -7.76
CA GLU A 533 -25.35 19.59 -8.69
C GLU A 533 -24.89 18.75 -9.87
N PHE A 534 -24.69 17.44 -9.67
CA PHE A 534 -24.06 16.57 -10.66
C PHE A 534 -24.86 15.30 -10.99
N ASP A 535 -26.05 15.12 -10.40
CA ASP A 535 -26.87 13.90 -10.57
C ASP A 535 -26.13 12.61 -10.13
N VAL A 536 -25.23 12.74 -9.16
CA VAL A 536 -24.46 11.61 -8.60
C VAL A 536 -25.08 11.18 -7.28
N THR A 537 -25.71 10.00 -7.26
CA THR A 537 -26.35 9.41 -6.08
C THR A 537 -25.85 7.99 -5.83
N ARG A 538 -25.39 7.71 -4.61
CA ARG A 538 -24.91 6.37 -4.18
C ARG A 538 -23.81 5.76 -5.06
N ASP A 539 -23.14 6.58 -5.88
CA ASP A 539 -21.98 6.18 -6.66
C ASP A 539 -20.71 6.78 -6.03
N PHE A 540 -19.97 5.92 -5.32
CA PHE A 540 -18.68 6.26 -4.71
C PHE A 540 -17.53 6.27 -5.73
N GLY A 541 -17.76 5.75 -6.93
CA GLY A 541 -16.83 5.74 -8.04
C GLY A 541 -16.20 4.38 -8.31
N HIS A 542 -16.40 3.92 -9.54
CA HIS A 542 -15.82 2.71 -10.11
C HIS A 542 -14.91 3.08 -11.28
N LEU A 543 -13.82 2.34 -11.43
CA LEU A 543 -12.91 2.49 -12.56
C LEU A 543 -13.62 1.97 -13.82
N GLN A 544 -13.76 2.85 -14.82
CA GLN A 544 -14.36 2.52 -16.09
C GLN A 544 -13.29 2.04 -17.10
N PRO A 545 -13.70 1.33 -18.18
CA PRO A 545 -12.77 0.84 -19.20
C PRO A 545 -11.98 1.94 -19.93
N ASP A 546 -12.43 3.19 -19.88
CA ASP A 546 -11.74 4.37 -20.43
C ASP A 546 -10.60 4.87 -19.53
N GLY A 547 -10.39 4.26 -18.36
CA GLY A 547 -9.40 4.67 -17.36
C GLY A 547 -9.87 5.77 -16.42
N ASN A 548 -11.10 6.27 -16.54
CA ASN A 548 -11.66 7.28 -15.64
C ASN A 548 -12.52 6.67 -14.55
N PHE A 549 -12.70 7.39 -13.44
CA PHE A 549 -13.64 7.01 -12.38
C PHE A 549 -15.03 7.62 -12.59
N SER A 550 -16.07 6.88 -12.20
CA SER A 550 -17.44 7.40 -12.03
C SER A 550 -17.63 8.07 -10.66
N GLY A 551 -18.84 8.59 -10.40
CA GLY A 551 -19.26 9.02 -9.07
C GLY A 551 -18.37 10.07 -8.39
N ILE A 552 -18.28 9.98 -7.06
CA ILE A 552 -17.46 10.88 -6.23
C ILE A 552 -15.98 10.89 -6.66
N MET A 553 -15.39 9.72 -6.93
CA MET A 553 -14.00 9.64 -7.42
C MET A 553 -13.82 10.37 -8.75
N GLY A 554 -14.79 10.27 -9.65
CA GLY A 554 -14.78 11.01 -10.91
C GLY A 554 -14.90 12.52 -10.72
N LEU A 555 -15.67 12.97 -9.73
CA LEU A 555 -15.79 14.40 -9.39
C LEU A 555 -14.51 14.95 -8.76
N LEU A 556 -13.82 14.17 -7.92
CA LEU A 556 -12.50 14.49 -7.38
C LEU A 556 -11.47 14.60 -8.52
N ALA A 557 -11.41 13.60 -9.40
CA ALA A 557 -10.47 13.58 -10.53
C ALA A 557 -10.69 14.75 -11.52
N LYS A 558 -11.91 15.28 -11.61
CA LYS A 558 -12.29 16.40 -12.49
C LYS A 558 -12.26 17.77 -11.79
N ASP A 559 -11.72 17.84 -10.57
CA ASP A 559 -11.64 19.06 -9.74
C ASP A 559 -13.01 19.77 -9.57
N LYS A 560 -14.08 18.98 -9.45
CA LYS A 560 -15.44 19.48 -9.16
C LYS A 560 -15.71 19.59 -7.67
N ILE A 561 -15.06 18.74 -6.88
CA ILE A 561 -15.05 18.74 -5.42
C ILE A 561 -13.61 18.54 -4.95
N ASP A 562 -13.28 19.03 -3.76
CA ASP A 562 -11.91 18.97 -3.22
C ASP A 562 -11.75 17.85 -2.18
N MET A 563 -12.86 17.44 -1.55
CA MET A 563 -12.89 16.42 -0.51
C MET A 563 -14.19 15.61 -0.58
N CYS A 564 -14.12 14.32 -0.28
CA CYS A 564 -15.29 13.46 -0.08
C CYS A 564 -15.83 13.62 1.35
N GLY A 565 -17.12 13.92 1.49
CA GLY A 565 -17.81 14.04 2.78
C GLY A 565 -18.34 12.71 3.37
N LEU A 566 -18.05 11.59 2.70
CA LEU A 566 -18.57 10.26 3.05
C LEU A 566 -17.40 9.29 3.30
N SER A 567 -17.65 8.21 4.05
CA SER A 567 -16.66 7.15 4.16
C SER A 567 -16.45 6.46 2.81
N LEU A 568 -15.20 6.42 2.39
CA LEU A 568 -14.78 5.83 1.13
C LEU A 568 -13.80 4.69 1.39
N ALA A 569 -14.06 3.51 0.83
CA ALA A 569 -13.14 2.39 0.92
C ALA A 569 -11.82 2.70 0.21
N ILE A 570 -10.72 2.44 0.92
CA ILE A 570 -9.35 2.60 0.41
C ILE A 570 -9.01 1.37 -0.44
N SER A 571 -8.65 1.58 -1.70
CA SER A 571 -8.17 0.54 -2.61
C SER A 571 -6.95 1.02 -3.39
N GLN A 572 -6.11 0.10 -3.88
CA GLN A 572 -4.93 0.45 -4.68
C GLN A 572 -5.31 1.26 -5.92
N ASP A 573 -6.38 0.88 -6.61
CA ASP A 573 -6.86 1.57 -7.81
C ASP A 573 -7.27 3.02 -7.51
N ARG A 574 -7.91 3.28 -6.35
CA ARG A 574 -8.34 4.63 -5.97
C ARG A 574 -7.18 5.49 -5.48
N MET A 575 -6.17 4.91 -4.83
CA MET A 575 -4.98 5.64 -4.35
C MET A 575 -4.16 6.24 -5.50
N GLY A 576 -4.29 5.71 -6.72
CA GLY A 576 -3.68 6.31 -7.91
C GLY A 576 -4.31 7.63 -8.35
N PHE A 577 -5.55 7.93 -7.90
CA PHE A 577 -6.34 9.07 -8.38
C PHE A 577 -6.83 10.00 -7.27
N ALA A 578 -6.80 9.56 -6.00
CA ALA A 578 -7.15 10.38 -4.85
C ALA A 578 -6.24 10.09 -3.66
N HIS A 579 -5.95 11.13 -2.88
CA HIS A 579 -5.27 10.98 -1.60
C HIS A 579 -6.28 10.66 -0.50
N PHE A 580 -5.98 9.61 0.27
CA PHE A 580 -6.78 9.23 1.43
C PHE A 580 -6.20 9.80 2.71
N THR A 581 -7.09 10.21 3.61
CA THR A 581 -6.72 10.53 4.98
C THR A 581 -6.32 9.25 5.73
N PHE A 582 -5.81 9.44 6.94
CA PHE A 582 -5.63 8.32 7.85
C PHE A 582 -6.99 7.66 8.14
N PRO A 583 -7.09 6.32 8.16
CA PRO A 583 -8.37 5.62 8.32
C PRO A 583 -9.14 6.08 9.56
N THR A 584 -10.38 6.53 9.36
CA THR A 584 -11.25 7.00 10.44
C THR A 584 -12.04 5.86 11.09
N ARG A 585 -12.38 4.81 10.31
CA ARG A 585 -13.21 3.67 10.73
C ARG A 585 -12.66 2.34 10.20
N TYR A 586 -12.99 1.26 10.92
CA TYR A 586 -12.57 -0.10 10.57
C TYR A 586 -13.80 -0.96 10.35
N TYR A 587 -13.96 -1.45 9.12
CA TYR A 587 -15.01 -2.39 8.76
C TYR A 587 -14.44 -3.82 8.68
N GLN A 588 -15.21 -4.78 9.17
CA GLN A 588 -14.90 -6.21 9.02
C GLN A 588 -16.09 -6.96 8.44
N GLN A 589 -15.80 -8.10 7.81
CA GLN A 589 -16.84 -9.03 7.35
C GLN A 589 -17.57 -9.65 8.55
N VAL A 590 -18.89 -9.65 8.48
CA VAL A 590 -19.79 -10.13 9.53
C VAL A 590 -20.83 -11.05 8.91
N TYR A 591 -21.07 -12.18 9.58
CA TYR A 591 -22.06 -13.17 9.21
C TYR A 591 -23.17 -13.20 10.24
N ILE A 592 -24.39 -12.91 9.82
CA ILE A 592 -25.56 -12.90 10.71
C ILE A 592 -26.30 -14.22 10.54
N ILE A 593 -26.50 -14.91 11.66
CA ILE A 593 -27.17 -16.21 11.72
C ILE A 593 -28.16 -16.26 12.86
N ARG A 594 -29.08 -17.22 12.78
CA ARG A 594 -29.93 -17.58 13.93
C ARG A 594 -29.07 -18.19 15.05
N ASN A 595 -29.34 -17.78 16.29
CA ASN A 595 -28.71 -18.36 17.47
C ASN A 595 -28.94 -19.89 17.49
N PRO A 596 -27.87 -20.71 17.51
CA PRO A 596 -28.00 -22.15 17.50
C PRO A 596 -28.82 -22.67 18.70
N PRO A 597 -29.66 -23.71 18.51
CA PRO A 597 -30.47 -24.26 19.60
C PRO A 597 -29.59 -24.81 20.74
N GLU A 598 -30.03 -24.63 22.00
CA GLU A 598 -29.39 -25.24 23.17
C GLU A 598 -29.34 -26.78 23.00
N ASN A 599 -28.24 -27.42 23.44
CA ASN A 599 -28.04 -28.88 23.32
C ASN A 599 -29.22 -29.68 23.91
N ASP A 600 -29.67 -30.73 23.21
CA ASP A 600 -30.81 -31.55 23.63
C ASP A 600 -30.46 -32.47 24.83
N PHE A 601 -30.94 -32.12 26.02
CA PHE A 601 -30.69 -32.84 27.28
C PHE A 601 -31.53 -34.13 27.47
N ARG A 602 -32.23 -34.63 26.44
CA ARG A 602 -33.09 -35.83 26.57
C ARG A 602 -32.35 -37.14 26.86
N ASN A 603 -31.10 -37.31 26.41
CA ASN A 603 -30.29 -38.53 26.59
C ASN A 603 -29.33 -38.49 27.78
N PHE A 604 -29.52 -37.58 28.74
CA PHE A 604 -28.50 -37.27 29.73
C PHE A 604 -28.14 -38.45 30.67
N VAL A 605 -29.03 -39.43 30.87
CA VAL A 605 -28.79 -40.60 31.75
C VAL A 605 -27.70 -41.54 31.18
N PHE A 606 -27.59 -41.64 29.86
CA PHE A 606 -26.58 -42.48 29.21
C PHE A 606 -25.31 -41.71 28.81
N ALA A 607 -25.33 -40.39 28.91
CA ALA A 607 -24.20 -39.52 28.56
C ALA A 607 -22.88 -39.82 29.33
N PRO A 608 -22.88 -40.30 30.59
CA PRO A 608 -21.63 -40.53 31.33
C PRO A 608 -20.73 -41.62 30.76
N PHE A 609 -21.28 -42.56 30.02
CA PHE A 609 -20.53 -43.69 29.47
C PHE A 609 -20.93 -43.95 28.02
N THR A 610 -19.94 -44.14 27.16
CA THR A 610 -20.18 -44.58 25.78
C THR A 610 -20.81 -45.97 25.76
N THR A 611 -21.51 -46.31 24.66
CA THR A 611 -22.10 -47.65 24.48
C THR A 611 -21.05 -48.76 24.62
N GLN A 612 -19.82 -48.52 24.17
CA GLN A 612 -18.71 -49.47 24.34
C GLN A 612 -18.38 -49.70 25.82
N MET A 613 -18.36 -48.65 26.63
CA MET A 613 -18.08 -48.75 28.06
C MET A 613 -19.17 -49.52 28.81
N TRP A 614 -20.45 -49.30 28.48
CA TRP A 614 -21.56 -50.09 29.03
C TRP A 614 -21.43 -51.58 28.73
N LEU A 615 -21.03 -51.93 27.51
CA LEU A 615 -20.79 -53.33 27.12
C LEU A 615 -19.60 -53.95 27.87
N LEU A 616 -18.53 -53.19 28.10
CA LEU A 616 -17.37 -53.63 28.89
C LEU A 616 -17.73 -53.84 30.37
N LEU A 617 -18.58 -52.99 30.95
CA LEU A 617 -19.09 -53.17 32.31
C LEU A 617 -19.94 -54.45 32.42
N LEU A 618 -20.78 -54.74 31.43
CA LEU A 618 -21.54 -55.99 31.39
C LEU A 618 -20.61 -57.21 31.24
N ALA A 619 -19.62 -57.14 30.36
CA ALA A 619 -18.66 -58.22 30.14
C ALA A 619 -17.82 -58.50 31.40
N SER A 620 -17.37 -57.46 32.10
CA SER A 620 -16.62 -57.60 33.35
C SER A 620 -17.49 -58.19 34.48
N ALA A 621 -18.76 -57.80 34.58
CA ALA A 621 -19.72 -58.40 35.51
C ALA A 621 -19.88 -59.92 35.28
N MET A 622 -20.03 -60.32 34.02
CA MET A 622 -20.13 -61.73 33.62
C MET A 622 -18.82 -62.50 33.90
N GLY A 623 -17.67 -61.86 33.68
CA GLY A 623 -16.35 -62.42 34.00
C GLY A 623 -16.17 -62.66 35.50
N VAL A 624 -16.48 -61.67 36.34
CA VAL A 624 -16.41 -61.78 37.81
C VAL A 624 -17.39 -62.83 38.32
N SER A 625 -18.59 -62.92 37.76
CA SER A 625 -19.55 -63.96 38.12
C SER A 625 -19.04 -65.37 37.80
N THR A 626 -18.40 -65.55 36.65
CA THR A 626 -17.79 -66.82 36.25
C THR A 626 -16.63 -67.18 37.18
N MET A 627 -15.81 -66.21 37.56
CA MET A 627 -14.73 -66.40 38.54
C MET A 627 -15.28 -66.77 39.93
N ARG A 628 -16.37 -66.14 40.39
CA ARG A 628 -17.09 -66.55 41.62
C ARG A 628 -17.59 -67.98 41.51
N PHE A 629 -18.18 -68.37 40.39
CA PHE A 629 -18.67 -69.73 40.18
C PHE A 629 -17.54 -70.75 40.28
N ILE A 630 -16.38 -70.48 39.66
CA ILE A 630 -15.19 -71.34 39.76
C ILE A 630 -14.71 -71.42 41.22
N CYS A 631 -14.55 -70.28 41.90
CA CYS A 631 -14.14 -70.27 43.30
C CYS A 631 -15.12 -71.01 44.22
N ALA A 632 -16.43 -70.90 43.97
CA ALA A 632 -17.47 -71.61 44.72
C ALA A 632 -17.43 -73.13 44.50
N LEU A 633 -17.01 -73.61 43.32
CA LEU A 633 -16.85 -75.04 43.08
C LEU A 633 -15.64 -75.65 43.80
N TYR A 634 -14.55 -74.90 43.94
CA TYR A 634 -13.29 -75.42 44.50
C TYR A 634 -13.14 -75.19 46.01
N PHE A 635 -13.68 -74.10 46.54
CA PHE A 635 -13.40 -73.64 47.91
C PHE A 635 -14.62 -73.59 48.84
N ASP A 636 -15.84 -73.78 48.31
CA ASP A 636 -17.07 -73.65 49.08
C ASP A 636 -17.80 -75.01 49.13
N SER A 637 -18.01 -75.54 50.34
CA SER A 637 -18.68 -76.83 50.57
C SER A 637 -20.20 -76.72 50.49
N ARG A 638 -20.74 -75.93 49.55
CA ARG A 638 -22.18 -75.76 49.37
C ARG A 638 -22.78 -77.00 48.70
N ILE A 639 -23.69 -77.68 49.39
CA ILE A 639 -24.44 -78.85 48.89
C ILE A 639 -25.57 -78.33 47.98
N GLY A 640 -25.35 -78.35 46.67
CA GLY A 640 -26.33 -77.92 45.67
C GLY A 640 -26.01 -78.42 44.27
N SER A 641 -26.96 -78.34 43.34
CA SER A 641 -26.69 -78.65 41.93
C SER A 641 -25.73 -77.61 41.33
N LYS A 642 -24.85 -78.01 40.40
CA LYS A 642 -23.92 -77.08 39.71
C LYS A 642 -24.64 -75.87 39.10
N LEU A 643 -25.86 -76.07 38.60
CA LEU A 643 -26.69 -75.01 38.04
C LEU A 643 -27.11 -73.98 39.11
N SER A 644 -27.50 -74.45 40.31
CA SER A 644 -27.89 -73.58 41.42
C SER A 644 -26.75 -72.68 41.90
N ILE A 645 -25.52 -73.22 41.90
CA ILE A 645 -24.31 -72.49 42.32
C ILE A 645 -23.93 -71.42 41.28
N TYR A 646 -24.11 -71.72 39.99
CA TYR A 646 -23.91 -70.73 38.93
C TYR A 646 -24.93 -69.60 39.01
N THR A 647 -26.22 -69.92 39.17
CA THR A 647 -27.28 -68.92 39.27
C THR A 647 -27.12 -68.03 40.50
N SER A 648 -26.72 -68.58 41.65
CA SER A 648 -26.43 -67.78 42.85
C SER A 648 -25.22 -66.87 42.63
N SER A 649 -24.17 -67.38 41.97
CA SER A 649 -22.96 -66.58 41.67
C SER A 649 -23.26 -65.41 40.72
N LEU A 650 -24.17 -65.58 39.75
CA LEU A 650 -24.67 -64.51 38.89
C LEU A 650 -25.50 -63.49 39.67
N LEU A 651 -26.54 -63.94 40.37
CA LEU A 651 -27.46 -63.05 41.08
C LEU A 651 -26.75 -62.25 42.19
N GLU A 652 -25.83 -62.86 42.92
CA GLU A 652 -25.04 -62.15 43.93
C GLU A 652 -24.13 -61.09 43.29
N THR A 653 -23.46 -61.40 42.17
CA THR A 653 -22.58 -60.44 41.48
C THR A 653 -23.35 -59.22 40.96
N PHE A 654 -24.49 -59.44 40.29
CA PHE A 654 -25.37 -58.36 39.85
C PHE A 654 -26.04 -57.65 41.03
N GLY A 655 -26.36 -58.37 42.10
CA GLY A 655 -26.88 -57.81 43.35
C GLY A 655 -25.93 -56.76 43.93
N PHE A 656 -24.63 -57.07 44.03
CA PHE A 656 -23.64 -56.10 44.49
C PHE A 656 -23.52 -54.87 43.57
N MET A 657 -23.59 -55.06 42.24
CA MET A 657 -23.55 -53.95 41.27
C MET A 657 -24.74 -52.99 41.40
N VAL A 658 -25.91 -53.51 41.81
CA VAL A 658 -27.14 -52.71 41.99
C VAL A 658 -27.33 -52.33 43.48
N ASN A 659 -26.30 -52.48 44.32
CA ASN A 659 -26.36 -52.20 45.76
C ASN A 659 -27.47 -52.95 46.52
N GLN A 660 -27.80 -54.17 46.08
CA GLN A 660 -28.73 -55.07 46.77
C GLN A 660 -27.96 -55.98 47.76
N GLY A 661 -28.59 -56.30 48.90
CA GLY A 661 -28.00 -57.17 49.92
C GLY A 661 -27.84 -58.62 49.43
N ALA A 662 -26.72 -59.25 49.78
CA ALA A 662 -26.40 -60.63 49.40
C ALA A 662 -26.01 -61.47 50.63
N GLN A 663 -26.05 -62.79 50.47
CA GLN A 663 -25.68 -63.74 51.52
C GLN A 663 -24.17 -63.75 51.78
N SER A 664 -23.78 -63.84 53.06
CA SER A 664 -22.37 -63.92 53.46
C SER A 664 -21.77 -65.28 53.06
N SER A 665 -20.69 -65.27 52.27
CA SER A 665 -19.88 -66.48 52.01
C SER A 665 -18.71 -66.55 52.98
N ASN A 666 -18.40 -67.76 53.46
CA ASN A 666 -17.32 -68.01 54.43
C ASN A 666 -15.94 -68.26 53.77
N GLY A 667 -15.86 -68.25 52.43
CA GLY A 667 -14.63 -68.54 51.70
C GLY A 667 -13.72 -67.32 51.52
N ILE A 668 -12.48 -67.39 52.02
CA ILE A 668 -11.48 -66.29 51.94
C ILE A 668 -11.28 -65.77 50.49
N PRO A 669 -11.12 -66.62 49.45
CA PRO A 669 -10.95 -66.12 48.08
C PRO A 669 -12.17 -65.37 47.54
N ILE A 670 -13.38 -65.79 47.94
CA ILE A 670 -14.64 -65.17 47.54
C ILE A 670 -14.79 -63.80 48.21
N MET A 671 -14.38 -63.68 49.47
CA MET A 671 -14.36 -62.41 50.20
C MET A 671 -13.43 -61.38 49.55
N PHE A 672 -12.23 -61.77 49.11
CA PHE A 672 -11.31 -60.87 48.39
C PHE A 672 -11.90 -60.39 47.06
N LEU A 673 -12.43 -61.32 46.24
CA LEU A 673 -13.07 -60.99 44.97
C LEU A 673 -14.30 -60.09 45.15
N GLN A 674 -15.05 -60.29 46.23
CA GLN A 674 -16.18 -59.44 46.59
C GLN A 674 -15.75 -58.06 47.06
N GLY A 675 -14.71 -57.98 47.90
CA GLY A 675 -14.12 -56.72 48.35
C GLY A 675 -13.61 -55.87 47.19
N SER A 676 -12.93 -56.49 46.21
CA SER A 676 -12.48 -55.78 45.01
C SER A 676 -13.65 -55.29 44.14
N LEU A 677 -14.69 -56.13 43.97
CA LEU A 677 -15.88 -55.75 43.19
C LEU A 677 -16.60 -54.55 43.81
N ILE A 678 -16.79 -54.55 45.14
CA ILE A 678 -17.43 -53.44 45.87
C ILE A 678 -16.61 -52.15 45.72
N ALA A 679 -15.29 -52.22 45.87
CA ALA A 679 -14.42 -51.06 45.68
C ALA A 679 -14.51 -50.51 44.25
N SER A 680 -14.52 -51.37 43.23
CA SER A 680 -14.66 -50.96 41.83
C SER A 680 -16.03 -50.31 41.55
N ILE A 681 -17.12 -50.88 42.04
CA ILE A 681 -18.48 -50.32 41.86
C ILE A 681 -18.60 -48.96 42.55
N MET A 682 -17.99 -48.80 43.73
CA MET A 682 -17.97 -47.52 44.44
C MET A 682 -17.29 -46.43 43.60
N VAL A 683 -16.15 -46.73 42.98
CA VAL A 683 -15.44 -45.80 42.08
C VAL A 683 -16.29 -45.46 40.85
N ILE A 684 -16.90 -46.46 40.20
CA ILE A 684 -17.75 -46.26 39.01
C ILE A 684 -18.97 -45.41 39.35
N THR A 685 -19.63 -45.68 40.48
CA THR A 685 -20.80 -44.91 40.94
C THR A 685 -20.42 -43.47 41.27
N GLN A 686 -19.26 -43.26 41.92
CA GLN A 686 -18.76 -41.93 42.22
C GLN A 686 -18.45 -41.15 40.94
N TYR A 687 -17.81 -41.78 39.95
CA TYR A 687 -17.53 -41.16 38.65
C TYR A 687 -18.82 -40.74 37.95
N TYR A 688 -19.81 -41.65 37.88
CA TYR A 688 -21.11 -41.37 37.28
C TYR A 688 -21.78 -40.16 37.95
N GLN A 689 -21.80 -40.11 39.30
CA GLN A 689 -22.38 -38.99 40.03
C GLN A 689 -21.64 -37.67 39.79
N THR A 690 -20.31 -37.68 39.82
CA THR A 690 -19.50 -36.47 39.63
C THR A 690 -19.66 -35.90 38.22
N PHE A 691 -19.65 -36.75 37.19
CA PHE A 691 -19.84 -36.32 35.80
C PHE A 691 -21.24 -35.74 35.55
N MET A 692 -22.26 -36.35 36.14
CA MET A 692 -23.63 -35.84 36.06
C MET A 692 -23.78 -34.48 36.75
N ASN A 693 -23.14 -34.32 37.91
CA ASN A 693 -23.12 -33.04 38.62
C ASN A 693 -22.37 -31.95 37.81
N SER A 694 -21.28 -32.29 37.11
CA SER A 694 -20.59 -31.31 36.27
C SER A 694 -21.46 -30.85 35.10
N LEU A 695 -22.16 -31.77 34.43
CA LEU A 695 -23.11 -31.45 33.35
C LEU A 695 -24.26 -30.55 33.80
N LEU A 696 -24.78 -30.77 35.01
CA LEU A 696 -25.85 -29.95 35.58
C LEU A 696 -25.38 -28.59 36.10
N THR A 697 -24.09 -28.47 36.43
CA THR A 697 -23.49 -27.22 36.91
C THR A 697 -23.05 -26.33 35.74
N ALA A 698 -22.53 -26.93 34.68
CA ALA A 698 -22.01 -26.27 33.50
C ALA A 698 -22.50 -27.00 32.25
N PRO A 699 -23.74 -26.72 31.78
CA PRO A 699 -24.22 -27.31 30.53
C PRO A 699 -23.32 -26.88 29.37
N PRO A 700 -22.96 -27.79 28.45
CA PRO A 700 -22.18 -27.41 27.27
C PRO A 700 -22.95 -26.40 26.44
N SER A 701 -22.32 -25.25 26.15
CA SER A 701 -22.88 -24.20 25.29
C SER A 701 -23.16 -24.74 23.89
N SER A 702 -24.11 -24.11 23.19
CA SER A 702 -24.37 -24.42 21.78
C SER A 702 -23.12 -24.05 20.95
N HIS A 703 -22.68 -24.98 20.11
CA HIS A 703 -21.51 -24.79 19.26
C HIS A 703 -21.88 -23.83 18.11
N ILE A 704 -21.14 -22.73 17.96
CA ILE A 704 -21.28 -21.82 16.82
C ILE A 704 -20.80 -22.56 15.56
N PRO A 705 -21.56 -22.59 14.46
CA PRO A 705 -21.27 -23.47 13.33
C PRO A 705 -19.96 -23.16 12.59
N PHE A 706 -19.50 -21.91 12.63
CA PHE A 706 -18.25 -21.44 12.03
C PHE A 706 -17.80 -20.10 12.65
N TYR A 707 -16.51 -19.78 12.55
CA TYR A 707 -15.95 -18.48 12.95
C TYR A 707 -15.23 -17.75 11.81
N HIS A 708 -14.92 -18.46 10.73
CA HIS A 708 -14.05 -17.99 9.65
C HIS A 708 -14.67 -18.28 8.27
N GLN A 709 -14.31 -17.49 7.25
CA GLN A 709 -14.83 -17.66 5.90
C GLN A 709 -14.55 -19.05 5.30
N ASN A 710 -13.38 -19.64 5.58
CA ASN A 710 -13.03 -20.98 5.07
C ASN A 710 -13.99 -22.07 5.60
N GLU A 711 -14.33 -22.03 6.89
CA GLU A 711 -15.30 -22.93 7.51
C GLU A 711 -16.70 -22.74 6.92
N LEU A 712 -17.12 -21.49 6.71
CA LEU A 712 -18.38 -21.17 6.03
C LEU A 712 -18.41 -21.73 4.60
N ILE A 713 -17.32 -21.55 3.83
CA ILE A 713 -17.20 -22.09 2.47
C ILE A 713 -17.35 -23.61 2.47
N GLU A 714 -16.77 -24.33 3.44
CA GLU A 714 -16.98 -25.77 3.56
C GLU A 714 -18.46 -26.13 3.79
N LEU A 715 -19.16 -25.38 4.65
CA LEU A 715 -20.59 -25.59 4.90
C LEU A 715 -21.44 -25.32 3.65
N LEU A 716 -21.07 -24.30 2.86
CA LEU A 716 -21.72 -23.97 1.58
C LEU A 716 -21.50 -25.07 0.54
N LEU A 717 -20.28 -25.59 0.42
CA LEU A 717 -19.93 -26.70 -0.47
C LEU A 717 -20.67 -28.00 -0.09
N LYS A 718 -20.82 -28.26 1.22
CA LYS A 718 -21.59 -29.41 1.74
C LYS A 718 -23.12 -29.21 1.69
N LYS A 719 -23.61 -28.04 1.24
CA LYS A 719 -25.03 -27.63 1.24
C LYS A 719 -25.70 -27.73 2.60
N GLN A 720 -24.93 -27.52 3.67
CA GLN A 720 -25.46 -27.47 5.04
C GLN A 720 -26.06 -26.11 5.38
N THR A 721 -25.64 -25.07 4.66
CA THR A 721 -26.16 -23.70 4.75
C THR A 721 -26.13 -23.05 3.35
N TYR A 722 -26.67 -21.84 3.21
CA TYR A 722 -26.65 -21.02 1.99
C TYR A 722 -26.56 -19.54 2.37
N LEU A 723 -26.04 -18.71 1.46
CA LEU A 723 -25.95 -17.27 1.70
C LEU A 723 -27.22 -16.55 1.25
N THR A 724 -27.56 -15.48 1.94
CA THR A 724 -28.67 -14.59 1.57
C THR A 724 -28.27 -13.11 1.66
N TYR A 725 -28.77 -12.29 0.74
CA TYR A 725 -28.43 -10.86 0.66
C TYR A 725 -29.47 -10.03 -0.10
N TYR A 726 -29.36 -8.69 -0.06
CA TYR A 726 -30.27 -7.77 -0.75
C TYR A 726 -30.03 -7.66 -2.26
N LEU A 727 -28.78 -7.85 -2.70
CA LEU A 727 -28.35 -7.60 -4.07
C LEU A 727 -27.54 -8.77 -4.61
N ASN A 728 -27.53 -8.92 -5.94
CA ASN A 728 -26.67 -9.89 -6.60
C ASN A 728 -25.23 -9.34 -6.68
N VAL A 729 -24.46 -9.50 -5.60
CA VAL A 729 -23.09 -8.99 -5.49
C VAL A 729 -22.07 -10.12 -5.48
N SER A 730 -20.89 -9.88 -6.06
CA SER A 730 -19.73 -10.72 -5.86
C SER A 730 -19.22 -10.53 -4.44
N LEU A 731 -19.15 -11.61 -3.67
CA LEU A 731 -18.66 -11.61 -2.30
C LEU A 731 -17.15 -11.46 -2.26
N GLU A 732 -16.65 -10.69 -1.31
CA GLU A 732 -15.22 -10.45 -1.12
C GLU A 732 -14.57 -11.62 -0.36
N ALA A 733 -13.49 -12.15 -0.91
CA ALA A 733 -12.73 -13.23 -0.29
C ALA A 733 -11.68 -12.69 0.68
N THR A 734 -11.47 -13.38 1.80
CA THR A 734 -10.45 -12.99 2.80
C THR A 734 -9.03 -13.40 2.40
N THR A 735 -8.89 -14.40 1.51
CA THR A 735 -7.61 -14.90 0.98
C THR A 735 -7.77 -15.32 -0.49
N ASP A 736 -6.68 -15.35 -1.24
CA ASP A 736 -6.68 -15.81 -2.64
C ASP A 736 -7.23 -17.23 -2.79
N GLU A 737 -6.96 -18.12 -1.83
CA GLU A 737 -7.51 -19.47 -1.80
C GLU A 737 -9.03 -19.47 -1.59
N ASN A 738 -9.52 -18.63 -0.67
CA ASN A 738 -10.95 -18.45 -0.47
C ASN A 738 -11.64 -17.85 -1.69
N GLU A 739 -10.97 -17.03 -2.49
CA GLU A 739 -11.56 -16.46 -3.71
C GLU A 739 -11.94 -17.56 -4.71
N VAL A 740 -11.03 -18.51 -4.92
CA VAL A 740 -11.27 -19.66 -5.81
C VAL A 740 -12.36 -20.56 -5.23
N ASN A 741 -12.29 -20.86 -3.95
CA ASN A 741 -13.22 -21.77 -3.30
C ASN A 741 -14.63 -21.18 -3.14
N LEU A 742 -14.74 -19.86 -2.94
CA LEU A 742 -16.01 -19.15 -2.85
C LEU A 742 -16.70 -19.09 -4.21
N LYS A 743 -15.96 -18.80 -5.30
CA LYS A 743 -16.51 -18.88 -6.67
C LYS A 743 -17.08 -20.27 -6.95
N ARG A 744 -16.32 -21.32 -6.63
CA ARG A 744 -16.79 -22.72 -6.75
C ARG A 744 -18.02 -23.00 -5.88
N ALA A 745 -18.05 -22.49 -4.65
CA ALA A 745 -19.19 -22.65 -3.75
C ALA A 745 -20.45 -21.94 -4.27
N MET A 746 -20.32 -20.74 -4.84
CA MET A 746 -21.43 -19.97 -5.41
C MET A 746 -22.00 -20.62 -6.68
N GLU A 747 -21.18 -21.27 -7.50
CA GLU A 747 -21.67 -22.08 -8.62
C GLU A 747 -22.49 -23.31 -8.15
N HIS A 748 -22.09 -23.90 -7.02
CA HIS A 748 -22.72 -25.10 -6.48
C HIS A 748 -23.95 -24.81 -5.60
N ASN A 749 -23.96 -23.66 -4.93
CA ASN A 749 -24.92 -23.21 -3.94
C ASN A 749 -25.11 -21.68 -4.05
N PRO A 750 -25.97 -21.22 -4.99
CA PRO A 750 -26.06 -19.81 -5.35
C PRO A 750 -26.72 -18.96 -4.26
N LEU A 751 -26.38 -17.66 -4.26
CA LEU A 751 -26.91 -16.66 -3.34
C LEU A 751 -28.43 -16.52 -3.44
N VAL A 752 -29.11 -16.53 -2.29
CA VAL A 752 -30.57 -16.32 -2.20
C VAL A 752 -30.86 -14.86 -1.94
N ILE A 753 -31.41 -14.17 -2.95
CA ILE A 753 -31.67 -12.73 -2.89
C ILE A 753 -33.08 -12.45 -2.37
N ARG A 754 -33.24 -11.47 -1.48
CA ARG A 754 -34.52 -10.98 -0.94
C ARG A 754 -34.51 -9.46 -0.85
N ASP A 755 -35.66 -8.85 -1.13
CA ASP A 755 -35.76 -7.40 -1.24
C ASP A 755 -36.12 -6.72 0.10
N THR A 756 -36.72 -7.46 1.05
CA THR A 756 -37.14 -6.94 2.36
C THR A 756 -36.40 -7.59 3.52
N GLU A 757 -36.26 -6.84 4.61
CA GLU A 757 -35.61 -7.30 5.84
C GLU A 757 -36.37 -8.47 6.47
N GLU A 758 -37.71 -8.48 6.44
CA GLU A 758 -38.51 -9.57 6.98
C GLU A 758 -38.30 -10.89 6.22
N GLU A 759 -38.05 -10.82 4.92
CA GLU A 759 -37.75 -11.99 4.11
C GLU A 759 -36.35 -12.54 4.40
N LEU A 760 -35.35 -11.68 4.57
CA LEU A 760 -34.01 -12.08 4.98
C LEU A 760 -34.02 -12.72 6.38
N ASP A 761 -34.76 -12.14 7.31
CA ASP A 761 -34.97 -12.72 8.63
C ASP A 761 -35.56 -14.13 8.54
N ALA A 762 -36.57 -14.32 7.69
CA ALA A 762 -37.17 -15.63 7.46
C ALA A 762 -36.16 -16.64 6.86
N GLU A 763 -35.28 -16.21 5.95
CA GLU A 763 -34.23 -17.06 5.38
C GLU A 763 -33.17 -17.43 6.44
N MET A 764 -32.75 -16.48 7.29
CA MET A 764 -31.85 -16.78 8.40
C MET A 764 -32.43 -17.79 9.39
N HIS A 765 -33.75 -17.74 9.61
CA HIS A 765 -34.43 -18.72 10.47
C HIS A 765 -34.53 -20.14 9.86
N LYS A 766 -34.43 -20.26 8.54
CA LYS A 766 -34.36 -21.54 7.80
C LYS A 766 -32.93 -22.10 7.72
N GLY A 767 -31.93 -21.37 8.21
CA GLY A 767 -30.52 -21.77 8.17
C GLY A 767 -29.69 -21.05 7.11
N GLY A 768 -30.21 -19.97 6.51
CA GLY A 768 -29.43 -19.06 5.67
C GLY A 768 -28.47 -18.19 6.51
N VAL A 769 -27.38 -17.77 5.89
CA VAL A 769 -26.39 -16.87 6.48
C VAL A 769 -26.46 -15.54 5.75
N PHE A 770 -26.74 -14.46 6.47
CA PHE A 770 -26.72 -13.12 5.90
C PHE A 770 -25.29 -12.56 5.95
N TYR A 771 -24.74 -12.23 4.79
CA TYR A 771 -23.41 -11.66 4.64
C TYR A 771 -23.47 -10.14 4.76
N SER A 772 -22.59 -9.51 5.54
CA SER A 772 -22.49 -8.05 5.61
C SER A 772 -21.08 -7.60 5.99
N THR A 773 -20.83 -6.30 5.95
CA THR A 773 -19.66 -5.65 6.55
C THR A 773 -20.12 -4.63 7.56
N ASP A 774 -19.52 -4.61 8.75
CA ASP A 774 -19.91 -3.68 9.83
C ASP A 774 -18.68 -3.13 10.58
N ASP A 775 -18.88 -2.03 11.29
CA ASP A 775 -17.85 -1.35 12.06
C ASP A 775 -17.45 -2.20 13.28
N VAL A 776 -16.16 -2.46 13.40
CA VAL A 776 -15.56 -3.24 14.50
C VAL A 776 -15.87 -2.63 15.87
N GLU A 777 -16.02 -1.31 15.97
CA GLU A 777 -16.28 -0.64 17.24
C GLU A 777 -17.71 -0.86 17.76
N LEU A 778 -18.66 -1.09 16.84
CA LEU A 778 -20.05 -1.42 17.18
C LEU A 778 -20.20 -2.89 17.60
N LEU A 779 -19.24 -3.75 17.27
CA LEU A 779 -19.23 -5.19 17.58
C LEU A 779 -18.10 -5.52 18.60
N PRO A 780 -18.39 -5.49 19.91
CA PRO A 780 -17.35 -5.60 20.94
C PRO A 780 -16.70 -6.99 21.03
N ALA A 781 -17.32 -8.04 20.50
CA ALA A 781 -16.85 -9.41 20.57
C ALA A 781 -16.95 -10.13 19.22
N VAL A 782 -16.22 -11.24 19.08
CA VAL A 782 -16.25 -12.11 17.88
C VAL A 782 -17.67 -12.59 17.59
N VAL A 783 -18.45 -12.87 18.64
CA VAL A 783 -19.89 -13.13 18.53
C VAL A 783 -20.62 -12.06 19.34
N SER A 784 -21.51 -11.34 18.68
CA SER A 784 -22.30 -10.27 19.28
C SER A 784 -23.78 -10.48 19.00
N VAL A 785 -24.64 -10.03 19.91
CA VAL A 785 -26.10 -10.06 19.72
C VAL A 785 -26.46 -9.05 18.64
N TRP A 786 -26.95 -9.54 17.49
CA TRP A 786 -27.42 -8.67 16.42
C TRP A 786 -28.77 -8.06 16.79
N GLU A 787 -29.72 -8.95 17.11
CA GLU A 787 -31.08 -8.60 17.52
C GLU A 787 -31.62 -9.65 18.49
N LYS A 788 -31.82 -9.23 19.74
CA LYS A 788 -32.18 -10.14 20.85
C LYS A 788 -33.58 -10.72 20.72
N GLU A 789 -34.54 -9.92 20.25
CA GLU A 789 -35.95 -10.32 20.12
C GLU A 789 -36.15 -11.38 19.04
N LYS A 790 -35.36 -11.29 17.96
CA LYS A 790 -35.36 -12.25 16.84
C LYS A 790 -34.39 -13.42 17.04
N GLY A 791 -33.58 -13.41 18.11
CA GLY A 791 -32.61 -14.46 18.40
C GLY A 791 -31.51 -14.56 17.32
N LEU A 792 -31.07 -13.42 16.79
CA LEU A 792 -30.02 -13.34 15.77
C LEU A 792 -28.69 -12.94 16.41
N ILE A 793 -27.61 -13.59 15.97
CA ILE A 793 -26.23 -13.31 16.37
C ILE A 793 -25.40 -12.93 15.15
N ALA A 794 -24.45 -12.04 15.37
CA ALA A 794 -23.47 -11.60 14.39
C ALA A 794 -22.11 -12.21 14.73
N ILE A 795 -21.50 -12.88 13.76
CA ILE A 795 -20.18 -13.49 13.85
C ILE A 795 -19.22 -12.65 13.03
N ARG A 796 -18.24 -12.05 13.68
CA ARG A 796 -17.21 -11.23 13.06
C ARG A 796 -16.03 -12.10 12.63
N ASP A 797 -15.67 -12.07 11.35
CA ASP A 797 -14.55 -12.86 10.83
C ASP A 797 -13.21 -12.31 11.35
N THR A 798 -12.47 -13.13 12.10
CA THR A 798 -11.16 -12.73 12.64
C THR A 798 -10.02 -12.86 11.63
N THR A 799 -10.24 -13.53 10.49
CA THR A 799 -9.26 -13.77 9.42
C THR A 799 -9.35 -12.77 8.26
N SER A 800 -10.37 -11.90 8.27
CA SER A 800 -10.55 -10.84 7.27
C SER A 800 -9.39 -9.83 7.26
N ILE A 801 -9.19 -9.17 6.10
CA ILE A 801 -8.27 -8.03 5.92
C ILE A 801 -8.51 -7.03 7.05
N ARG A 802 -7.50 -6.84 7.92
CA ARG A 802 -7.42 -5.68 8.80
C ARG A 802 -6.96 -4.51 7.92
N SER A 803 -7.83 -3.54 7.63
CA SER A 803 -7.32 -2.24 7.22
C SER A 803 -6.42 -1.71 8.35
N LEU A 804 -5.24 -1.22 7.99
CA LEU A 804 -4.09 -1.01 8.89
C LEU A 804 -4.25 0.22 9.80
N THR A 805 -3.49 0.17 10.90
CA THR A 805 -3.66 0.74 12.25
C THR A 805 -3.44 2.23 12.47
N GLY A 806 -4.36 2.78 13.28
CA GLY A 806 -4.25 3.81 14.32
C GLY A 806 -5.65 4.37 14.60
N ILE A 807 -6.03 4.58 15.85
CA ILE A 807 -7.33 5.16 16.20
C ILE A 807 -7.07 6.61 16.59
N LEU A 808 -7.79 7.56 16.01
CA LEU A 808 -7.97 8.88 16.62
C LEU A 808 -8.85 8.68 17.86
N PRO A 809 -8.32 8.82 19.09
CA PRO A 809 -9.11 8.61 20.30
C PRO A 809 -10.25 9.62 20.34
N GLY A 810 -11.48 9.18 20.05
CA GLY A 810 -12.69 10.02 20.06
C GLY A 810 -13.75 9.68 19.03
N ILE A 811 -13.39 9.08 17.89
CA ILE A 811 -14.34 8.67 16.83
C ILE A 811 -15.45 7.73 17.33
N PRO A 812 -15.17 6.67 18.13
CA PRO A 812 -16.22 5.83 18.72
C PRO A 812 -17.28 6.61 19.51
N THR A 813 -16.88 7.69 20.17
CA THR A 813 -17.77 8.55 20.95
C THR A 813 -18.66 9.39 20.05
N ILE A 814 -18.16 9.84 18.90
CA ILE A 814 -18.93 10.57 17.88
C ILE A 814 -19.98 9.65 17.25
N MET A 815 -19.68 8.35 17.06
CA MET A 815 -20.64 7.39 16.52
C MET A 815 -21.77 7.06 17.51
N SER A 816 -21.41 6.83 18.78
CA SER A 816 -22.33 6.33 19.80
C SER A 816 -23.08 7.43 20.57
N GLY A 817 -22.45 8.58 20.81
CA GLY A 817 -23.00 9.67 21.64
C GLY A 817 -24.27 10.31 21.06
N PRO A 818 -24.25 10.80 19.81
CA PRO A 818 -25.42 11.36 19.11
C PRO A 818 -26.42 10.30 18.60
N GLY A 819 -26.10 9.00 18.74
CA GLY A 819 -26.93 7.90 18.25
C GLY A 819 -26.91 7.74 16.72
N TYR A 820 -25.72 7.79 16.12
CA TYR A 820 -25.51 7.40 14.72
C TYR A 820 -25.32 5.88 14.57
N GLY A 821 -24.68 5.25 15.55
CA GLY A 821 -24.54 3.79 15.67
C GLY A 821 -24.94 3.29 17.05
N THR A 822 -25.32 2.02 17.14
CA THR A 822 -25.62 1.35 18.43
C THR A 822 -24.60 0.27 18.69
N LYS A 823 -23.89 0.37 19.82
CA LYS A 823 -22.94 -0.68 20.23
C LYS A 823 -23.72 -1.93 20.62
N LYS A 824 -23.46 -3.04 19.92
CA LYS A 824 -24.08 -4.34 20.18
C LYS A 824 -23.55 -4.93 21.49
N GLN A 825 -24.30 -5.88 22.04
CA GLN A 825 -23.88 -6.60 23.25
C GLN A 825 -23.03 -7.81 22.84
N ALA A 826 -21.96 -8.08 23.56
CA ALA A 826 -21.22 -9.34 23.38
C ALA A 826 -22.14 -10.51 23.72
N GLU A 827 -22.19 -11.54 22.88
CA GLU A 827 -22.85 -12.78 23.25
C GLU A 827 -21.96 -13.46 24.28
N ASP A 828 -22.49 -13.64 25.49
CA ASP A 828 -21.73 -14.13 26.62
C ASP A 828 -21.42 -15.62 26.42
N VAL A 829 -20.25 -15.94 25.88
CA VAL A 829 -19.74 -17.31 25.77
C VAL A 829 -19.32 -17.85 27.15
N THR A 830 -19.35 -17.03 28.21
CA THR A 830 -19.08 -17.53 29.55
C THR A 830 -20.23 -18.43 30.01
N VAL A 831 -19.87 -19.57 30.59
CA VAL A 831 -20.83 -20.56 31.09
C VAL A 831 -21.63 -19.94 32.23
N GLN A 832 -22.74 -19.29 31.90
CA GLN A 832 -23.73 -18.86 32.87
C GLN A 832 -24.27 -20.14 33.53
N VAL A 833 -24.08 -20.29 34.84
CA VAL A 833 -24.60 -21.41 35.64
C VAL A 833 -26.12 -21.33 35.68
N LYS A 834 -26.78 -21.74 34.60
CA LYS A 834 -28.22 -21.82 34.51
C LYS A 834 -28.63 -23.15 35.16
N LYS A 835 -29.13 -23.10 36.39
CA LYS A 835 -29.69 -24.28 37.06
C LYS A 835 -30.90 -24.79 36.27
N ILE A 836 -30.72 -25.86 35.50
CA ILE A 836 -31.80 -26.50 34.74
C ILE A 836 -32.68 -27.31 35.72
N LYS A 837 -34.00 -27.07 35.71
CA LYS A 837 -34.95 -27.92 36.45
C LYS A 837 -35.23 -29.18 35.62
N LEU A 838 -34.87 -30.35 36.15
CA LEU A 838 -35.16 -31.64 35.51
C LEU A 838 -36.67 -31.90 35.45
N SER A 839 -37.17 -32.24 34.27
CA SER A 839 -38.57 -32.56 34.01
C SER A 839 -38.75 -34.07 33.77
N MET A 840 -39.77 -34.67 34.41
CA MET A 840 -40.12 -36.08 34.23
C MET A 840 -40.53 -36.43 32.80
N LYS A 841 -41.12 -35.48 32.06
CA LYS A 841 -41.59 -35.71 30.69
C LYS A 841 -40.52 -35.52 29.62
N THR A 842 -39.41 -34.87 29.96
CA THR A 842 -38.41 -34.45 28.96
C THR A 842 -37.03 -35.06 29.23
N HIS A 843 -36.63 -35.20 30.50
CA HIS A 843 -35.27 -35.62 30.85
C HIS A 843 -35.22 -37.05 31.43
N LEU A 844 -36.28 -37.49 32.11
CA LEU A 844 -36.34 -38.80 32.79
C LEU A 844 -37.27 -39.81 32.10
N GLU A 845 -37.79 -39.47 30.91
CA GLU A 845 -38.67 -40.33 30.12
C GLU A 845 -38.04 -41.70 29.86
N GLN A 846 -36.73 -41.73 29.56
CA GLN A 846 -36.00 -42.97 29.28
C GLN A 846 -35.96 -43.91 30.47
N LEU A 847 -35.84 -43.39 31.70
CA LEU A 847 -35.83 -44.20 32.90
C LEU A 847 -37.19 -44.86 33.13
N PHE A 848 -38.27 -44.15 32.81
CA PHE A 848 -39.63 -44.70 32.82
C PHE A 848 -39.82 -45.77 31.73
N LEU A 849 -39.29 -45.55 30.52
CA LEU A 849 -39.31 -46.55 29.44
C LEU A 849 -38.55 -47.82 29.82
N ILE A 850 -37.37 -47.72 30.43
CA ILE A 850 -36.59 -48.87 30.91
C ILE A 850 -37.38 -49.66 31.95
N TRP A 851 -38.05 -48.97 32.88
CA TRP A 851 -38.89 -49.62 33.89
C TRP A 851 -40.06 -50.39 33.25
N MET A 852 -40.75 -49.78 32.29
CA MET A 852 -41.85 -50.42 31.54
C MET A 852 -41.38 -51.68 30.79
N VAL A 853 -40.24 -51.60 30.11
CA VAL A 853 -39.62 -52.76 29.42
C VAL A 853 -39.26 -53.85 30.43
N GLY A 854 -38.68 -53.48 31.57
CA GLY A 854 -38.36 -54.41 32.66
C GLY A 854 -39.59 -55.15 33.20
N CYS A 855 -40.71 -54.44 33.41
CA CYS A 855 -41.98 -55.05 33.81
C CYS A 855 -42.52 -56.03 32.77
N ALA A 856 -42.45 -55.69 31.48
CA ALA A 856 -42.89 -56.57 30.40
C ALA A 856 -42.04 -57.86 30.35
N ILE A 857 -40.72 -57.75 30.50
CA ILE A 857 -39.81 -58.91 30.57
C ILE A 857 -40.14 -59.77 31.80
N ALA A 858 -40.40 -59.18 32.96
CA ALA A 858 -40.75 -59.93 34.17
C ALA A 858 -42.05 -60.74 34.00
N VAL A 859 -43.07 -60.15 33.37
CA VAL A 859 -44.32 -60.86 33.05
C VAL A 859 -44.07 -62.01 32.08
N LEU A 860 -43.26 -61.79 31.03
CA LEU A 860 -42.88 -62.84 30.08
C LEU A 860 -42.17 -64.01 30.78
N VAL A 861 -41.18 -63.72 31.62
CA VAL A 861 -40.43 -64.73 32.38
C VAL A 861 -41.37 -65.52 33.30
N PHE A 862 -42.29 -64.86 34.00
CA PHE A 862 -43.28 -65.52 34.85
C PHE A 862 -44.19 -66.48 34.06
N VAL A 863 -44.63 -66.09 32.86
CA VAL A 863 -45.41 -66.96 31.97
C VAL A 863 -44.58 -68.16 31.53
N ILE A 864 -43.32 -67.96 31.13
CA ILE A 864 -42.41 -69.03 30.73
C ILE A 864 -42.17 -70.01 31.87
N GLU A 865 -41.92 -69.52 33.09
CA GLU A 865 -41.74 -70.35 34.29
C GLU A 865 -42.98 -71.20 34.59
N LYS A 866 -44.18 -70.61 34.51
CA LYS A 866 -45.45 -71.34 34.67
C LYS A 866 -45.61 -72.45 33.63
N VAL A 867 -45.27 -72.18 32.37
CA VAL A 867 -45.31 -73.18 31.28
C VAL A 867 -44.31 -74.30 31.55
N PHE A 868 -43.06 -73.97 31.89
CA PHE A 868 -42.02 -74.96 32.21
C PHE A 868 -42.39 -75.82 33.40
N TYR A 869 -42.93 -75.22 34.47
CA TYR A 869 -43.42 -75.93 35.65
C TYR A 869 -44.53 -76.92 35.28
N ARG A 870 -45.51 -76.48 34.45
CA ARG A 870 -46.61 -77.32 34.00
C ARG A 870 -46.15 -78.47 33.10
N VAL A 871 -45.20 -78.24 32.20
CA VAL A 871 -44.59 -79.28 31.36
C VAL A 871 -43.82 -80.29 32.21
N LYS A 872 -43.06 -79.85 33.21
CA LYS A 872 -42.33 -80.72 34.14
C LYS A 872 -43.28 -81.55 35.02
N TYR A 873 -44.39 -80.94 35.46
CA TYR A 873 -45.45 -81.62 36.20
C TYR A 873 -46.14 -82.71 35.35
N LEU A 874 -46.47 -82.40 34.09
CA LEU A 874 -47.07 -83.35 33.15
C LEU A 874 -46.10 -84.49 32.78
N ARG A 875 -44.79 -84.22 32.64
CA ARG A 875 -43.77 -85.26 32.43
C ARG A 875 -43.62 -86.19 33.64
N ARG A 876 -43.71 -85.67 34.87
CA ARG A 876 -43.73 -86.49 36.09
C ARG A 876 -44.97 -87.38 36.17
N GLN A 877 -46.16 -86.83 35.87
CA GLN A 877 -47.38 -87.65 35.78
C GLN A 877 -47.33 -88.75 34.71
N LYS A 878 -46.69 -88.49 33.56
CA LYS A 878 -46.46 -89.52 32.53
C LYS A 878 -45.46 -90.59 32.97
N ALA A 879 -44.42 -90.24 33.73
CA ALA A 879 -43.47 -91.20 34.29
C ALA A 879 -44.11 -92.06 35.38
N ASP A 880 -44.94 -91.47 36.24
CA ASP A 880 -45.67 -92.20 37.29
C ASP A 880 -46.74 -93.15 36.71
N ARG A 881 -47.36 -92.80 35.57
CA ARG A 881 -48.28 -93.69 34.82
C ARG A 881 -47.60 -94.77 33.97
N ALA A 882 -46.28 -94.69 33.74
CA ALA A 882 -45.51 -95.73 33.04
C ALA A 882 -44.89 -96.76 34.02
N ASN A 883 -44.88 -96.43 35.32
CA ASN A 883 -44.43 -97.30 36.41
C ASN A 883 -45.59 -97.99 37.16
N GLN A 884 -46.84 -97.69 36.80
CA GLN A 884 -48.05 -98.47 37.13
C GLN A 884 -48.46 -99.28 35.91
#